data_AF-A0A950FJD5-F1
#
_entry.id   AF-A0A950FJD5-F1
#
_cell.length_a   1.000
_cell.length_b   1.000
_cell.length_c   1.000
_cell.angle_alpha   90.00
_cell.angle_beta   90.00
_cell.angle_gamma   90.00
#
_symmetry.space_group_name_H-M   'P 1'
#
loop_
_entity.id
_entity.type
_entity.pdbx_description
1 polymer ?
#
loop_
_entity_poly.entity_id
_entity_poly.type
_entity_poly.pdbx_seq_one_letter_code
_entity_poly.pdbx_strand_id
1 'polypeptide(L)'
;MSRFFIDRPIVAIVAAIFFVIAGAVMVLRLPIAQFPDIVPPQIQTTAIYTGADALTMEQSVATPIEQQVNGAKNMIYMQSINGNDGTTTLQVSFAVGTNVDLDQVQVQNRLSQATSSLPTAVNNYGLVTQQTVGIPLLVIAITSPHGTWSQNFLANYIAINLQDELARIPGIGQAKIMGAGNYAMRVWVAPDKLAKLQLTIADLVNALSAQNVVNPAGTIGGEPAPPGQQYTYTVRAQGRLLDAEQFGNVIVRANPGGSFVRLNDVARIELGAEIYTQQSRINGKTAAFLLLYQNPGSNALEAANLAKARMAELARRFPQDMQERLVLDTTLPVTEGAREIVKTLLEAIALVVLVVFIFLQSWRATLIPILTIPVSLVGAFMFFPAVGFTINTLSLLGLVLAVGLVVDDAIVVVEAIESKIEHGRSPRDAAIEAMDEVSGALVGIALVLSAVFIPAGFMTGLTGSLYRQFALTIAFSVLLSAFNALTLSPALGAMILRPRMAGRRRGPLEFVFGLFNAGFERAQNGYVRICGLLVHKLGIALIILVGFVVLAGGLGRTLSRSFLPDEDQGYFMVNVQLPEAASLQRTMTVMKSIDAILRSEPAIEYVSGIGGYSMLSQTSSPRNAFFFCSLKPYDERMTAALQAGPIIESVNRKLFGIPGAIAFAFPPPAIPGIGQASGVDFFIQDRAGHDVDYLWSNTANFLATARKRPELAQLNLLFTPAVPQFFATVDKDKALKLGVPINDVYEELQTLLGGYYVNQFNRFGRVWKVFVEAEPQYRNKTTDVDQFYVRNNNGAMVPLSTLVTMRRDTGPEYTTRFNEYRSIEIFAAPAPGYSTDDAMRAIKEVSDSVLPRDMGYAWNGISYQQSIAGGGAGVFALSIVLVFLILAALYQSWSLPFSVLLSVPVAVCGAFFGLW
;
A
#
# COMPACT_ATOMS: atom_id res chain seq x y z
N MET A 1 -48.37 14.40 0.59
CA MET A 1 -47.70 13.11 0.90
C MET A 1 -47.88 12.72 2.36
N SER A 2 -47.47 13.56 3.31
CA SER A 2 -47.49 13.24 4.75
C SER A 2 -48.88 12.86 5.29
N ARG A 3 -49.95 13.54 4.85
CA ARG A 3 -51.34 13.18 5.21
C ARG A 3 -51.71 11.73 4.89
N PHE A 4 -51.23 11.18 3.77
CA PHE A 4 -51.47 9.77 3.41
C PHE A 4 -50.82 8.80 4.40
N PHE A 5 -49.60 9.10 4.85
CA PHE A 5 -48.87 8.26 5.81
C PHE A 5 -49.36 8.44 7.26
N ILE A 6 -49.84 9.64 7.62
CA ILE A 6 -50.53 9.88 8.90
C ILE A 6 -51.81 9.04 8.98
N ASP A 7 -52.59 8.99 7.90
CA ASP A 7 -53.83 8.19 7.84
C ASP A 7 -53.57 6.69 7.66
N ARG A 8 -52.40 6.31 7.15
CA ARG A 8 -51.97 4.92 6.93
C ARG A 8 -50.61 4.64 7.56
N PRO A 9 -50.49 4.66 8.90
CA PRO A 9 -49.20 4.53 9.57
C PRO A 9 -48.51 3.20 9.31
N ILE A 10 -49.27 2.12 9.07
CA ILE A 10 -48.71 0.81 8.71
C ILE A 10 -47.87 0.90 7.43
N VAL A 11 -48.28 1.71 6.45
CA VAL A 11 -47.52 1.86 5.19
C VAL A 11 -46.19 2.59 5.45
N ALA A 12 -46.19 3.58 6.35
CA ALA A 12 -44.96 4.28 6.75
C ALA A 12 -43.98 3.33 7.46
N ILE A 13 -44.50 2.50 8.37
CA ILE A 13 -43.70 1.51 9.12
C ILE A 13 -43.17 0.43 8.17
N VAL A 14 -43.97 -0.06 7.21
CA VAL A 14 -43.52 -1.05 6.22
C VAL A 14 -42.39 -0.49 5.35
N ALA A 15 -42.49 0.76 4.90
CA ALA A 15 -41.41 1.41 4.15
C ALA A 15 -40.13 1.53 4.99
N ALA A 16 -40.25 1.93 6.26
CA ALA A 16 -39.12 2.02 7.18
C ALA A 16 -38.45 0.66 7.41
N ILE A 17 -39.24 -0.39 7.65
CA ILE A 17 -38.75 -1.77 7.79
C ILE A 17 -38.03 -2.21 6.52
N PHE A 18 -38.58 -1.90 5.35
CA PHE A 18 -37.93 -2.22 4.07
C PHE A 18 -36.54 -1.57 3.95
N PHE A 19 -36.41 -0.27 4.25
CA PHE A 19 -35.11 0.41 4.20
C PHE A 19 -34.10 -0.18 5.18
N VAL A 20 -34.53 -0.48 6.42
CA VAL A 20 -33.67 -1.12 7.42
C VAL A 20 -33.23 -2.51 6.98
N ILE A 21 -34.15 -3.35 6.48
CA ILE A 21 -33.82 -4.71 6.03
C ILE A 21 -32.85 -4.65 4.85
N ALA A 22 -33.16 -3.86 3.82
CA ALA A 22 -32.30 -3.77 2.65
C ALA A 22 -30.93 -3.18 2.98
N GLY A 23 -30.86 -2.15 3.82
CA GLY A 23 -29.63 -1.59 4.35
C GLY A 23 -28.82 -2.63 5.14
N ALA A 24 -29.46 -3.34 6.07
CA ALA A 24 -28.81 -4.37 6.88
C ALA A 24 -28.27 -5.54 6.04
N VAL A 25 -29.02 -5.98 5.02
CA VAL A 25 -28.54 -7.01 4.08
C VAL A 25 -27.31 -6.52 3.31
N MET A 26 -27.25 -5.24 2.95
CA MET A 26 -26.05 -4.66 2.33
C MET A 26 -24.88 -4.55 3.31
N VAL A 27 -25.11 -4.15 4.56
CA VAL A 27 -24.06 -4.11 5.59
C VAL A 27 -23.38 -5.48 5.77
N LEU A 28 -24.14 -6.58 5.68
CA LEU A 28 -23.60 -7.93 5.79
C LEU A 28 -22.84 -8.43 4.54
N ARG A 29 -23.02 -7.79 3.38
CA ARG A 29 -22.43 -8.22 2.10
C ARG A 29 -21.33 -7.31 1.60
N LEU A 30 -21.31 -6.05 2.00
CA LEU A 30 -20.36 -5.07 1.51
C LEU A 30 -18.95 -5.37 2.04
N PRO A 31 -17.91 -5.23 1.21
CA PRO A 31 -16.52 -5.34 1.67
C PRO A 31 -16.19 -4.28 2.72
N ILE A 32 -15.30 -4.63 3.64
CA ILE A 32 -14.75 -3.71 4.65
C ILE A 32 -13.31 -3.38 4.29
N ALA A 33 -12.99 -2.09 4.21
CA ALA A 33 -11.65 -1.58 3.88
C ALA A 33 -11.32 -0.34 4.72
N GLN A 34 -10.04 0.04 4.81
CA GLN A 34 -9.64 1.31 5.45
C GLN A 34 -10.05 2.50 4.58
N PHE A 35 -9.72 2.40 3.30
CA PHE A 35 -9.95 3.41 2.29
C PHE A 35 -10.74 2.80 1.11
N PRO A 36 -11.41 3.63 0.29
CA PRO A 36 -11.85 3.21 -1.03
C PRO A 36 -10.70 2.62 -1.87
N ASP A 37 -11.06 1.95 -2.97
CA ASP A 37 -10.10 1.60 -4.03
C ASP A 37 -9.59 2.87 -4.73
N ILE A 38 -8.62 3.51 -4.09
CA ILE A 38 -7.99 4.77 -4.52
C ILE A 38 -6.53 4.61 -4.91
N VAL A 39 -5.97 3.44 -4.60
CA VAL A 39 -4.59 3.10 -4.92
C VAL A 39 -4.54 2.73 -6.40
N PRO A 40 -3.71 3.40 -7.22
CA PRO A 40 -3.49 3.01 -8.60
C PRO A 40 -3.03 1.55 -8.67
N PRO A 41 -3.72 0.68 -9.43
CA PRO A 41 -3.29 -0.71 -9.56
C PRO A 41 -1.94 -0.76 -10.28
N GLN A 42 -1.07 -1.66 -9.82
CA GLN A 42 0.26 -1.84 -10.38
C GLN A 42 0.46 -3.27 -10.88
N ILE A 43 1.05 -3.36 -12.07
CA ILE A 43 1.56 -4.61 -12.61
C ILE A 43 3.08 -4.58 -12.45
N GLN A 44 3.60 -5.51 -11.66
CA GLN A 44 5.03 -5.65 -11.41
C GLN A 44 5.59 -6.82 -12.21
N THR A 45 6.67 -6.57 -12.95
CA THR A 45 7.43 -7.59 -13.66
C THR A 45 8.86 -7.65 -13.13
N THR A 46 9.30 -8.84 -12.74
CA THR A 46 10.67 -9.09 -12.28
C THR A 46 11.42 -9.94 -13.31
N ALA A 47 12.66 -9.54 -13.62
CA ALA A 47 13.60 -10.28 -14.45
C ALA A 47 14.94 -10.42 -13.71
N ILE A 48 15.64 -11.55 -13.94
CA ILE A 48 16.91 -11.87 -13.28
C ILE A 48 17.95 -12.23 -14.33
N TYR A 49 19.12 -11.59 -14.26
CA TYR A 49 20.32 -11.90 -15.03
C TYR A 49 21.50 -12.09 -14.08
N THR A 50 21.84 -13.35 -13.78
CA THR A 50 22.87 -13.66 -12.79
C THR A 50 24.24 -13.12 -13.19
N GLY A 51 24.86 -12.37 -12.26
CA GLY A 51 26.18 -11.76 -12.44
C GLY A 51 26.19 -10.41 -13.20
N ALA A 52 25.04 -9.90 -13.66
CA ALA A 52 24.96 -8.61 -14.31
C ALA A 52 24.95 -7.45 -13.30
N ASP A 53 25.64 -6.36 -13.64
CA ASP A 53 25.58 -5.09 -12.89
C ASP A 53 24.33 -4.26 -13.28
N ALA A 54 24.04 -3.23 -12.49
CA ALA A 54 22.87 -2.36 -12.66
C ALA A 54 22.80 -1.71 -14.05
N LEU A 55 23.93 -1.31 -14.63
CA LEU A 55 23.96 -0.64 -15.93
C LEU A 55 23.69 -1.65 -17.06
N THR A 56 24.26 -2.85 -16.95
CA THR A 56 23.97 -3.97 -17.86
C THR A 56 22.49 -4.36 -17.79
N MET A 57 21.91 -4.44 -16.59
CA MET A 57 20.48 -4.70 -16.39
C MET A 57 19.61 -3.60 -17.02
N GLU A 58 19.97 -2.34 -16.80
CA GLU A 58 19.29 -1.18 -17.38
C GLU A 58 19.24 -1.25 -18.91
N GLN A 59 20.40 -1.46 -19.53
CA GLN A 59 20.55 -1.38 -20.99
C GLN A 59 20.05 -2.62 -21.71
N SER A 60 20.28 -3.81 -21.14
CA SER A 60 20.01 -5.10 -21.83
C SER A 60 18.66 -5.70 -21.47
N VAL A 61 18.05 -5.30 -20.34
CA VAL A 61 16.79 -5.89 -19.85
C VAL A 61 15.70 -4.84 -19.69
N ALA A 62 15.93 -3.79 -18.90
CA ALA A 62 14.90 -2.78 -18.64
C ALA A 62 14.52 -2.01 -19.90
N THR A 63 15.50 -1.49 -20.64
CA THR A 63 15.26 -0.66 -21.82
C THR A 63 14.43 -1.38 -22.90
N PRO A 64 14.75 -2.62 -23.32
CA PRO A 64 13.92 -3.35 -24.28
C PRO A 64 12.51 -3.65 -23.77
N ILE A 65 12.34 -3.94 -22.46
CA ILE A 65 11.02 -4.20 -21.88
C ILE A 65 10.20 -2.91 -21.87
N GLU A 66 10.75 -1.81 -21.35
CA GLU A 66 10.06 -0.52 -21.26
C GLU A 66 9.57 -0.04 -22.62
N GLN A 67 10.41 -0.11 -23.66
CA GLN A 67 10.06 0.31 -25.01
C GLN A 67 8.84 -0.45 -25.57
N GLN A 68 8.66 -1.72 -25.20
CA GLN A 68 7.51 -2.52 -25.63
C GLN A 68 6.28 -2.31 -24.76
N VAL A 69 6.48 -2.17 -23.44
CA VAL A 69 5.42 -1.97 -22.45
C VAL A 69 4.81 -0.57 -22.55
N ASN A 70 5.58 0.41 -23.00
CA ASN A 70 5.11 1.77 -23.21
C ASN A 70 3.86 1.83 -24.10
N GLY A 71 2.94 2.73 -23.76
CA GLY A 71 1.66 2.87 -24.44
C GLY A 71 0.65 1.77 -24.11
N ALA A 72 0.80 1.04 -23.00
CA ALA A 72 -0.30 0.27 -22.42
C ALA A 72 -1.51 1.20 -22.14
N LYS A 73 -2.72 0.74 -22.44
CA LYS A 73 -3.92 1.57 -22.33
C LYS A 73 -4.17 1.90 -20.85
N ASN A 74 -4.53 3.16 -20.56
CA ASN A 74 -4.77 3.66 -19.20
C ASN A 74 -3.54 3.63 -18.26
N MET A 75 -2.34 3.36 -18.79
CA MET A 75 -1.09 3.52 -18.04
C MET A 75 -0.91 4.99 -17.65
N ILE A 76 -0.58 5.24 -16.38
CA ILE A 76 -0.24 6.58 -15.88
C ILE A 76 1.27 6.82 -16.07
N TYR A 77 2.09 5.93 -15.52
CA TYR A 77 3.54 5.97 -15.59
C TYR A 77 4.12 4.57 -15.39
N MET A 78 5.39 4.41 -15.75
CA MET A 78 6.18 3.22 -15.45
C MET A 78 7.52 3.59 -14.82
N GLN A 79 7.99 2.73 -13.93
CA GLN A 79 9.28 2.86 -13.24
C GLN A 79 10.02 1.52 -13.30
N SER A 80 11.30 1.53 -13.66
CA SER A 80 12.18 0.38 -13.48
C SER A 80 13.28 0.66 -12.47
N ILE A 81 13.62 -0.37 -11.70
CA ILE A 81 14.70 -0.38 -10.73
C ILE A 81 15.63 -1.53 -11.11
N ASN A 82 16.91 -1.22 -11.33
CA ASN A 82 17.92 -2.13 -11.86
C ASN A 82 19.06 -2.26 -10.84
N GLY A 83 19.16 -3.40 -10.17
CA GLY A 83 20.12 -3.64 -9.10
C GLY A 83 21.42 -4.30 -9.58
N ASN A 84 22.52 -4.03 -8.86
CA ASN A 84 23.79 -4.76 -9.03
C ASN A 84 23.73 -6.24 -8.62
N ASP A 85 22.61 -6.72 -8.07
CA ASP A 85 22.35 -8.13 -7.79
C ASP A 85 21.81 -8.89 -9.01
N GLY A 86 21.77 -8.24 -10.18
CA GLY A 86 21.26 -8.81 -11.43
C GLY A 86 19.73 -8.84 -11.49
N THR A 87 19.03 -8.02 -10.70
CA THR A 87 17.56 -7.96 -10.71
C THR A 87 17.05 -6.67 -11.37
N THR A 88 16.02 -6.80 -12.20
CA THR A 88 15.24 -5.68 -12.73
C THR A 88 13.80 -5.84 -12.27
N THR A 89 13.26 -4.80 -11.64
CA THR A 89 11.85 -4.71 -11.29
C THR A 89 11.22 -3.58 -12.08
N LEU A 90 10.31 -3.89 -13.00
CA LEU A 90 9.47 -2.93 -13.70
C LEU A 90 8.11 -2.84 -13.01
N GLN A 91 7.66 -1.63 -12.73
CA GLN A 91 6.36 -1.33 -12.15
C GLN A 91 5.58 -0.45 -13.11
N VAL A 92 4.43 -0.92 -13.58
CA VAL A 92 3.54 -0.18 -14.46
C VAL A 92 2.30 0.20 -13.67
N SER A 93 2.08 1.51 -13.48
CA SER A 93 0.94 2.03 -12.72
C SER A 93 -0.19 2.43 -13.66
N PHE A 94 -1.42 2.04 -13.33
CA PHE A 94 -2.62 2.27 -14.13
C PHE A 94 -3.59 3.23 -13.45
N ALA A 95 -4.45 3.88 -14.24
CA ALA A 95 -5.46 4.79 -13.74
C ALA A 95 -6.39 4.09 -12.73
N VAL A 96 -6.80 4.80 -11.67
CA VAL A 96 -7.76 4.26 -10.70
C VAL A 96 -9.08 3.92 -11.41
N GLY A 97 -9.63 2.73 -11.14
CA GLY A 97 -10.88 2.25 -11.73
C GLY A 97 -10.72 1.48 -13.05
N THR A 98 -9.49 1.24 -13.51
CA THR A 98 -9.25 0.32 -14.63
C THR A 98 -9.48 -1.13 -14.21
N ASN A 99 -9.64 -2.01 -15.21
CA ASN A 99 -9.74 -3.44 -14.95
C ASN A 99 -8.32 -4.03 -14.89
N VAL A 100 -7.89 -4.38 -13.68
CA VAL A 100 -6.53 -4.86 -13.40
C VAL A 100 -6.17 -6.14 -14.17
N ASP A 101 -7.14 -7.04 -14.39
CA ASP A 101 -6.91 -8.26 -15.17
C ASP A 101 -6.61 -7.93 -16.63
N LEU A 102 -7.33 -6.98 -17.22
CA LEU A 102 -7.06 -6.49 -18.57
C LEU A 102 -5.74 -5.73 -18.65
N ASP A 103 -5.39 -4.96 -17.62
CA ASP A 103 -4.12 -4.24 -17.55
C ASP A 103 -2.94 -5.23 -17.48
N GLN A 104 -3.04 -6.29 -16.66
CA GLN A 104 -2.06 -7.36 -16.60
C GLN A 104 -1.90 -8.07 -17.94
N VAL A 105 -3.01 -8.41 -18.63
CA VAL A 105 -2.97 -9.05 -19.95
C VAL A 105 -2.27 -8.14 -20.98
N GLN A 106 -2.53 -6.82 -20.94
CA GLN A 106 -1.86 -5.87 -21.83
C GLN A 106 -0.35 -5.81 -21.60
N VAL A 107 0.07 -5.72 -20.33
CA VAL A 107 1.50 -5.72 -19.96
C VAL A 107 2.14 -7.04 -20.37
N GLN A 108 1.49 -8.18 -20.10
CA GLN A 108 2.00 -9.50 -20.46
C GLN A 108 2.16 -9.69 -21.98
N ASN A 109 1.18 -9.24 -22.78
CA ASN A 109 1.25 -9.31 -24.24
C ASN A 109 2.41 -8.48 -24.81
N ARG A 110 2.67 -7.30 -24.24
CA ARG A 110 3.79 -6.43 -24.63
C ARG A 110 5.13 -7.01 -24.18
N LEU A 111 5.20 -7.58 -22.98
CA LEU A 111 6.38 -8.31 -22.48
C LEU A 111 6.76 -9.49 -23.37
N SER A 112 5.76 -10.24 -23.86
CA SER A 112 6.00 -11.35 -24.80
C SER A 112 6.62 -10.88 -26.13
N GLN A 113 6.36 -9.65 -26.57
CA GLN A 113 7.01 -9.05 -27.74
C GLN A 113 8.47 -8.68 -27.44
N ALA A 114 8.74 -8.19 -26.21
CA ALA A 114 10.09 -7.85 -25.75
C ALA A 114 11.01 -9.07 -25.58
N THR A 115 10.47 -10.26 -25.31
CA THR A 115 11.24 -11.49 -25.01
C THR A 115 12.31 -11.80 -26.08
N SER A 116 12.02 -11.51 -27.36
CA SER A 116 12.98 -11.73 -28.46
C SER A 116 14.22 -10.83 -28.42
N SER A 117 14.13 -9.69 -27.74
CA SER A 117 15.22 -8.71 -27.59
C SER A 117 16.01 -8.87 -26.29
N LEU A 118 15.59 -9.80 -25.41
CA LEU A 118 16.24 -10.06 -24.13
C LEU A 118 17.41 -11.05 -24.26
N PRO A 119 18.44 -10.95 -23.40
CA PRO A 119 19.47 -11.96 -23.30
C PRO A 119 18.88 -13.36 -23.07
N THR A 120 19.47 -14.38 -23.70
CA THR A 120 19.01 -15.77 -23.58
C THR A 120 19.01 -16.28 -22.15
N ALA A 121 19.99 -15.87 -21.32
CA ALA A 121 20.05 -16.20 -19.91
C ALA A 121 18.82 -15.70 -19.12
N VAL A 122 18.32 -14.50 -19.44
CA VAL A 122 17.12 -13.92 -18.81
C VAL A 122 15.88 -14.69 -19.25
N ASN A 123 15.76 -15.01 -20.54
CA ASN A 123 14.66 -15.82 -21.08
C ASN A 123 14.62 -17.22 -20.46
N ASN A 124 15.78 -17.86 -20.30
CA ASN A 124 15.91 -19.18 -19.67
C ASN A 124 15.53 -19.14 -18.18
N TYR A 125 15.90 -18.07 -17.47
CA TYR A 125 15.51 -17.89 -16.08
C TYR A 125 13.99 -17.63 -15.95
N GLY A 126 13.42 -16.89 -16.89
CA GLY A 126 12.01 -16.54 -16.98
C GLY A 126 11.68 -15.18 -16.36
N LEU A 127 10.61 -14.56 -16.86
CA LEU A 127 10.04 -13.32 -16.32
C LEU A 127 8.82 -13.65 -15.47
N VAL A 128 8.65 -12.94 -14.35
CA VAL A 128 7.50 -13.10 -13.46
C VAL A 128 6.70 -11.80 -13.44
N THR A 129 5.44 -11.85 -13.87
CA THR A 129 4.51 -10.71 -13.90
C THR A 129 3.34 -10.96 -12.96
N GLN A 130 3.11 -10.06 -12.01
CA GLN A 130 2.07 -10.22 -10.99
C GLN A 130 1.41 -8.87 -10.65
N GLN A 131 0.15 -8.93 -10.21
CA GLN A 131 -0.57 -7.77 -9.68
C GLN A 131 -0.10 -7.49 -8.26
N THR A 132 0.02 -6.22 -7.87
CA THR A 132 0.38 -5.84 -6.50
C THR A 132 -0.21 -4.50 -6.10
N VAL A 133 -0.36 -4.30 -4.79
CA VAL A 133 -0.70 -3.03 -4.13
C VAL A 133 0.49 -2.45 -3.36
N GLY A 134 1.70 -2.97 -3.57
CA GLY A 134 2.97 -2.44 -3.03
C GLY A 134 3.34 -2.86 -1.61
N ILE A 135 2.37 -3.03 -0.69
CA ILE A 135 2.62 -3.38 0.72
C ILE A 135 1.99 -4.74 1.07
N PRO A 136 2.65 -5.61 1.86
CA PRO A 136 2.07 -6.88 2.28
C PRO A 136 0.88 -6.68 3.24
N LEU A 137 -0.19 -7.44 3.03
CA LEU A 137 -1.37 -7.51 3.90
C LEU A 137 -1.00 -8.13 5.26
N LEU A 138 -0.33 -9.29 5.22
CA LEU A 138 0.15 -10.01 6.40
C LEU A 138 1.63 -10.37 6.24
N VAL A 139 2.38 -10.34 7.35
CA VAL A 139 3.74 -10.88 7.42
C VAL A 139 3.79 -11.94 8.52
N ILE A 140 4.05 -13.18 8.13
CA ILE A 140 4.13 -14.32 9.03
C ILE A 140 5.60 -14.72 9.15
N ALA A 141 6.14 -14.71 10.36
CA ALA A 141 7.46 -15.24 10.65
C ALA A 141 7.38 -16.70 11.06
N ILE A 142 8.15 -17.56 10.41
CA ILE A 142 8.40 -18.92 10.86
C ILE A 142 9.75 -18.95 11.55
N THR A 143 9.78 -19.48 12.77
CA THR A 143 10.93 -19.44 13.67
C THR A 143 11.27 -20.83 14.20
N SER A 144 12.52 -21.00 14.63
CA SER A 144 12.98 -22.16 15.38
C SER A 144 13.55 -21.71 16.73
N PRO A 145 12.72 -21.66 17.80
CA PRO A 145 13.11 -21.09 19.09
C PRO A 145 14.37 -21.68 19.74
N HIS A 146 14.61 -22.99 19.57
CA HIS A 146 15.79 -23.72 20.04
C HIS A 146 16.92 -23.80 18.99
N GLY A 147 16.70 -23.29 17.77
CA GLY A 147 17.70 -23.28 16.70
C GLY A 147 17.93 -24.63 16.04
N THR A 148 16.97 -25.56 16.17
CA THR A 148 17.03 -26.89 15.55
C THR A 148 17.07 -26.79 14.02
N TRP A 149 16.35 -25.83 13.45
CA TRP A 149 16.19 -25.66 12.02
C TRP A 149 16.93 -24.42 11.50
N SER A 150 17.69 -24.61 10.41
CA SER A 150 18.38 -23.51 9.73
C SER A 150 17.38 -22.60 9.01
N GLN A 151 17.78 -21.36 8.74
CA GLN A 151 16.95 -20.42 7.99
C GLN A 151 16.55 -20.95 6.60
N ASN A 152 17.48 -21.63 5.92
CA ASN A 152 17.24 -22.28 4.63
C ASN A 152 16.16 -23.36 4.75
N PHE A 153 16.20 -24.16 5.82
CA PHE A 153 15.16 -25.16 6.07
C PHE A 153 13.79 -24.49 6.32
N LEU A 154 13.74 -23.45 7.15
CA LEU A 154 12.49 -22.72 7.44
C LEU A 154 11.86 -22.15 6.17
N ALA A 155 12.65 -21.46 5.34
CA ALA A 155 12.20 -20.90 4.07
C ALA A 155 11.64 -21.97 3.12
N ASN A 156 12.31 -23.11 3.05
CA ASN A 156 11.87 -24.18 2.17
C ASN A 156 10.72 -25.00 2.72
N TYR A 157 10.57 -25.08 4.04
CA TYR A 157 9.35 -25.62 4.64
C TYR A 157 8.14 -24.73 4.28
N ILE A 158 8.31 -23.41 4.32
CA ILE A 158 7.29 -22.45 3.84
C ILE A 158 6.99 -22.71 2.37
N ALA A 159 8.01 -22.73 1.51
CA ALA A 159 7.85 -22.95 0.07
C ALA A 159 7.08 -24.24 -0.20
N ILE A 160 7.45 -25.34 0.47
CA ILE A 160 6.87 -26.66 0.22
C ILE A 160 5.43 -26.78 0.74
N ASN A 161 5.17 -26.33 1.98
CA ASN A 161 3.97 -26.71 2.71
C ASN A 161 2.96 -25.57 2.93
N LEU A 162 3.39 -24.30 2.82
CA LEU A 162 2.59 -23.15 3.24
C LEU A 162 2.28 -22.16 2.11
N GLN A 163 3.26 -21.86 1.26
CA GLN A 163 3.17 -20.80 0.25
C GLN A 163 1.96 -20.98 -0.68
N ASP A 164 1.80 -22.15 -1.30
CA ASP A 164 0.70 -22.41 -2.24
C ASP A 164 -0.66 -22.59 -1.56
N GLU A 165 -0.67 -23.04 -0.30
CA GLU A 165 -1.91 -23.13 0.49
C GLU A 165 -2.47 -21.75 0.79
N LEU A 166 -1.59 -20.81 1.16
CA LEU A 166 -1.97 -19.43 1.47
C LEU A 166 -2.20 -18.58 0.21
N ALA A 167 -1.46 -18.83 -0.87
CA ALA A 167 -1.66 -18.16 -2.16
C ALA A 167 -3.00 -18.50 -2.83
N ARG A 168 -3.61 -19.65 -2.50
CA ARG A 168 -4.92 -20.07 -3.04
C ARG A 168 -6.11 -19.46 -2.30
N ILE A 169 -5.87 -18.72 -1.22
CA ILE A 169 -6.93 -18.10 -0.45
C ILE A 169 -7.55 -16.96 -1.26
N PRO A 170 -8.90 -16.92 -1.40
CA PRO A 170 -9.57 -15.81 -2.07
C PRO A 170 -9.14 -14.46 -1.49
N GLY A 171 -8.69 -13.56 -2.38
CA GLY A 171 -8.20 -12.23 -2.01
C GLY A 171 -6.69 -12.12 -1.73
N ILE A 172 -5.95 -13.24 -1.68
CA ILE A 172 -4.49 -13.22 -1.70
C ILE A 172 -4.00 -13.31 -3.15
N GLY A 173 -3.18 -12.35 -3.57
CA GLY A 173 -2.61 -12.29 -4.91
C GLY A 173 -1.22 -12.88 -5.03
N GLN A 174 -0.44 -12.75 -3.97
CA GLN A 174 0.92 -13.24 -3.94
C GLN A 174 1.30 -13.68 -2.53
N ALA A 175 1.91 -14.86 -2.42
CA ALA A 175 2.63 -15.29 -1.23
C ALA A 175 4.12 -15.31 -1.55
N LYS A 176 4.90 -14.42 -0.93
CA LYS A 176 6.33 -14.22 -1.21
C LYS A 176 7.16 -14.54 0.02
N ILE A 177 8.20 -15.36 -0.16
CA ILE A 177 9.18 -15.64 0.89
C ILE A 177 10.24 -14.54 0.86
N MET A 178 10.61 -14.02 2.03
CA MET A 178 11.70 -13.05 2.17
C MET A 178 12.70 -13.44 3.25
N GLY A 179 13.92 -12.93 3.08
CA GLY A 179 15.04 -13.12 3.99
C GLY A 179 15.82 -14.41 3.81
N ALA A 180 15.33 -15.38 3.03
CA ALA A 180 16.06 -16.60 2.66
C ALA A 180 15.61 -17.12 1.29
N GLY A 181 16.49 -17.84 0.60
CA GLY A 181 16.23 -18.39 -0.73
C GLY A 181 15.54 -19.76 -0.74
N ASN A 182 14.85 -20.04 -1.84
CA ASN A 182 14.36 -21.37 -2.18
C ASN A 182 15.51 -22.38 -2.31
N TYR A 183 15.22 -23.67 -2.22
CA TYR A 183 16.21 -24.71 -2.42
C TYR A 183 16.73 -24.66 -3.85
N ALA A 184 18.03 -24.83 -3.98
CA ALA A 184 18.69 -25.02 -5.26
C ALA A 184 19.74 -26.11 -5.13
N MET A 185 19.95 -26.87 -6.21
CA MET A 185 21.12 -27.73 -6.30
C MET A 185 22.32 -26.83 -6.57
N ARG A 186 23.25 -26.79 -5.61
CA ARG A 186 24.44 -25.95 -5.68
C ARG A 186 25.63 -26.82 -6.04
N VAL A 187 26.26 -26.52 -7.17
CA VAL A 187 27.50 -27.12 -7.63
C VAL A 187 28.61 -26.10 -7.39
N TRP A 188 29.30 -26.26 -6.26
CA TRP A 188 30.38 -25.37 -5.82
C TRP A 188 31.71 -25.85 -6.39
N VAL A 189 32.19 -25.19 -7.43
CA VAL A 189 33.35 -25.61 -8.21
C VAL A 189 34.65 -25.19 -7.55
N ALA A 190 35.66 -26.06 -7.63
CA ALA A 190 37.04 -25.79 -7.25
C ALA A 190 37.92 -25.59 -8.51
N PRO A 191 38.26 -24.33 -8.89
CA PRO A 191 39.00 -24.03 -10.12
C PRO A 191 40.38 -24.68 -10.21
N ASP A 192 41.07 -24.85 -9.08
CA ASP A 192 42.39 -25.50 -9.04
C ASP A 192 42.32 -27.00 -9.41
N LYS A 193 41.22 -27.68 -9.03
CA LYS A 193 40.97 -29.07 -9.40
C LYS A 193 40.58 -29.20 -10.88
N LEU A 194 39.75 -28.28 -11.38
CA LEU A 194 39.42 -28.20 -12.80
C LEU A 194 40.69 -28.05 -13.65
N ALA A 195 41.57 -27.10 -13.29
CA ALA A 195 42.81 -26.86 -14.00
C ALA A 195 43.74 -28.10 -14.02
N LYS A 196 43.90 -28.79 -12.87
CA LYS A 196 44.69 -30.04 -12.78
C LYS A 196 44.17 -31.15 -13.68
N LEU A 197 42.85 -31.23 -13.84
CA LEU A 197 42.20 -32.22 -14.70
C LEU A 197 41.99 -31.71 -16.13
N GLN A 198 42.47 -30.50 -16.46
CA GLN A 198 42.27 -29.85 -17.76
C GLN A 198 40.79 -29.76 -18.14
N LEU A 199 39.92 -29.41 -17.19
CA LEU A 199 38.48 -29.19 -17.39
C LEU A 199 38.14 -27.71 -17.28
N THR A 200 37.04 -27.31 -17.94
CA THR A 200 36.50 -25.94 -17.96
C THR A 200 35.07 -25.93 -17.43
N ILE A 201 34.52 -24.75 -17.14
CA ILE A 201 33.11 -24.63 -16.77
C ILE A 201 32.17 -25.12 -17.88
N ALA A 202 32.51 -24.87 -19.14
CA ALA A 202 31.72 -25.34 -20.28
C ALA A 202 31.58 -26.87 -20.27
N ASP A 203 32.63 -27.62 -19.90
CA ASP A 203 32.55 -29.08 -19.77
C ASP A 203 31.53 -29.50 -18.69
N LEU A 204 31.50 -28.80 -17.56
CA LEU A 204 30.59 -29.09 -16.44
C LEU A 204 29.14 -28.76 -16.79
N VAL A 205 28.90 -27.58 -17.36
CA VAL A 205 27.57 -27.13 -17.79
C VAL A 205 27.02 -28.06 -18.87
N ASN A 206 27.85 -28.47 -19.84
CA ASN A 206 27.44 -29.43 -20.87
C ASN A 206 27.15 -30.81 -20.27
N ALA A 207 27.99 -31.31 -19.35
CA ALA A 207 27.76 -32.60 -18.71
C ALA A 207 26.44 -32.62 -17.90
N LEU A 208 26.19 -31.56 -17.12
CA LEU A 208 24.95 -31.38 -16.37
C LEU A 208 23.74 -31.25 -17.31
N SER A 209 23.87 -30.48 -18.40
CA SER A 209 22.79 -30.29 -19.36
C SER A 209 22.49 -31.54 -20.19
N ALA A 210 23.46 -32.44 -20.36
CA ALA A 210 23.27 -33.70 -21.09
C ALA A 210 22.72 -34.84 -20.21
N GLN A 211 23.10 -34.87 -18.92
CA GLN A 211 22.72 -35.96 -18.01
C GLN A 211 21.52 -35.65 -17.12
N ASN A 212 21.24 -34.36 -16.83
CA ASN A 212 20.05 -33.94 -16.06
C ASN A 212 18.93 -33.47 -17.00
N VAL A 213 18.33 -34.42 -17.74
CA VAL A 213 17.32 -34.13 -18.78
C VAL A 213 16.04 -34.95 -18.59
N VAL A 214 14.97 -34.52 -19.26
CA VAL A 214 13.71 -35.28 -19.33
C VAL A 214 13.76 -36.16 -20.58
N ASN A 215 13.74 -37.48 -20.40
CA ASN A 215 13.88 -38.47 -21.47
C ASN A 215 12.56 -39.24 -21.69
N PRO A 216 11.68 -38.81 -22.61
CA PRO A 216 10.52 -39.62 -23.01
C PRO A 216 10.97 -40.83 -23.87
N ALA A 217 10.49 -42.03 -23.56
CA ALA A 217 10.92 -43.28 -24.23
C ALA A 217 9.84 -44.01 -25.05
N GLY A 218 8.57 -43.60 -24.95
CA GLY A 218 7.47 -44.15 -25.75
C GLY A 218 6.81 -45.39 -25.14
N THR A 219 6.24 -46.25 -26.00
CA THR A 219 5.51 -47.46 -25.60
C THR A 219 5.95 -48.66 -26.44
N ILE A 220 5.96 -49.85 -25.84
CA ILE A 220 6.16 -51.13 -26.53
C ILE A 220 4.77 -51.74 -26.78
N GLY A 221 4.48 -52.10 -28.03
CA GLY A 221 3.17 -52.60 -28.43
C GLY A 221 2.10 -51.51 -28.53
N GLY A 222 2.50 -50.25 -28.78
CA GLY A 222 1.58 -49.17 -29.13
C GLY A 222 1.13 -49.25 -30.58
N GLU A 223 -0.09 -48.82 -30.88
CA GLU A 223 -0.65 -48.82 -32.24
C GLU A 223 0.09 -47.83 -33.18
N PRO A 224 0.29 -48.15 -34.47
CA PRO A 224 -0.18 -49.35 -35.16
C PRO A 224 0.69 -50.59 -34.87
N ALA A 225 0.11 -51.56 -34.15
CA ALA A 225 0.79 -52.75 -33.70
C ALA A 225 0.46 -53.95 -34.61
N PRO A 226 1.35 -54.95 -34.73
CA PRO A 226 1.06 -56.15 -35.50
C PRO A 226 -0.19 -56.89 -34.98
N PRO A 227 -1.00 -57.53 -35.85
CA PRO A 227 -2.17 -58.31 -35.44
C PRO A 227 -1.80 -59.39 -34.41
N GLY A 228 -2.53 -59.43 -33.29
CA GLY A 228 -2.28 -60.35 -32.17
C GLY A 228 -1.50 -59.77 -30.99
N GLN A 229 -1.04 -58.51 -31.07
CA GLN A 229 -0.44 -57.80 -29.93
C GLN A 229 -1.49 -57.58 -28.83
N GLN A 230 -1.32 -58.21 -27.66
CA GLN A 230 -2.29 -58.14 -26.54
C GLN A 230 -1.95 -57.10 -25.47
N TYR A 231 -0.68 -56.66 -25.42
CA TYR A 231 -0.19 -55.79 -24.35
C TYR A 231 0.49 -54.54 -24.92
N THR A 232 0.21 -53.40 -24.30
CA THR A 232 0.91 -52.14 -24.54
C THR A 232 1.57 -51.70 -23.23
N TYR A 233 2.89 -51.62 -23.22
CA TYR A 233 3.67 -51.19 -22.05
C TYR A 233 4.24 -49.79 -22.26
N THR A 234 4.18 -48.93 -21.27
CA THR A 234 4.89 -47.64 -21.30
C THR A 234 6.35 -47.84 -20.95
N VAL A 235 7.26 -47.36 -21.79
CA VAL A 235 8.70 -47.37 -21.53
C VAL A 235 9.05 -46.10 -20.76
N ARG A 236 9.72 -46.26 -19.62
CA ARG A 236 10.24 -45.15 -18.82
C ARG A 236 11.76 -45.15 -18.90
N ALA A 237 12.35 -44.02 -19.29
CA ALA A 237 13.78 -43.77 -19.16
C ALA A 237 14.06 -42.94 -17.90
N GLN A 238 15.31 -42.96 -17.44
CA GLN A 238 15.75 -42.09 -16.35
C GLN A 238 15.57 -40.62 -16.74
N GLY A 239 14.88 -39.86 -15.89
CA GLY A 239 14.68 -38.44 -16.07
C GLY A 239 15.71 -37.61 -15.28
N ARG A 240 15.29 -36.42 -14.85
CA ARG A 240 16.10 -35.51 -14.04
C ARG A 240 16.64 -36.17 -12.78
N LEU A 241 17.86 -35.77 -12.39
CA LEU A 241 18.52 -36.19 -11.16
C LEU A 241 17.76 -35.63 -9.94
N LEU A 242 17.84 -36.29 -8.79
CA LEU A 242 16.98 -35.99 -7.62
C LEU A 242 17.74 -35.43 -6.41
N ASP A 243 19.00 -35.81 -6.24
CA ASP A 243 19.77 -35.55 -5.04
C ASP A 243 21.24 -35.24 -5.33
N ALA A 244 21.91 -34.67 -4.33
CA ALA A 244 23.30 -34.23 -4.44
C ALA A 244 24.25 -35.39 -4.81
N GLU A 245 23.94 -36.63 -4.41
CA GLU A 245 24.76 -37.80 -4.73
C GLU A 245 24.68 -38.15 -6.21
N GLN A 246 23.47 -38.15 -6.79
CA GLN A 246 23.26 -38.35 -8.22
C GLN A 246 23.92 -37.25 -9.06
N PHE A 247 23.81 -35.99 -8.64
CA PHE A 247 24.51 -34.87 -9.28
C PHE A 247 26.03 -35.02 -9.17
N GLY A 248 26.54 -35.45 -8.01
CA GLY A 248 27.96 -35.72 -7.82
C GLY A 248 28.51 -36.84 -8.71
N ASN A 249 27.65 -37.79 -9.09
CA ASN A 249 28.00 -38.92 -9.95
C ASN A 249 27.99 -38.62 -11.45
N VAL A 250 27.56 -37.42 -11.86
CA VAL A 250 27.57 -36.96 -13.26
C VAL A 250 28.97 -37.10 -13.84
N ILE A 251 29.07 -37.77 -14.98
CA ILE A 251 30.34 -38.02 -15.66
C ILE A 251 30.69 -36.80 -16.51
N VAL A 252 31.79 -36.12 -16.18
CA VAL A 252 32.26 -34.95 -16.92
C VAL A 252 33.16 -35.35 -18.08
N ARG A 253 34.06 -36.34 -17.86
CA ARG A 253 34.95 -36.87 -18.90
C ARG A 253 35.26 -38.35 -18.70
N ALA A 254 35.34 -39.11 -19.78
CA ALA A 254 35.89 -40.46 -19.79
C ALA A 254 37.35 -40.42 -20.26
N ASN A 255 38.28 -41.04 -19.51
CA ASN A 255 39.69 -41.11 -19.87
C ASN A 255 39.99 -42.38 -20.69
N PRO A 256 41.02 -42.38 -21.57
CA PRO A 256 41.35 -43.54 -22.42
C PRO A 256 41.65 -44.84 -21.66
N GLY A 257 42.11 -44.75 -20.40
CA GLY A 257 42.37 -45.90 -19.53
C GLY A 257 41.13 -46.49 -18.83
N GLY A 258 39.91 -46.03 -19.17
CA GLY A 258 38.66 -46.52 -18.61
C GLY A 258 38.22 -45.87 -17.29
N SER A 259 38.99 -44.91 -16.74
CA SER A 259 38.57 -44.11 -15.59
C SER A 259 37.66 -42.96 -16.01
N PHE A 260 36.76 -42.54 -15.11
CA PHE A 260 35.85 -41.41 -15.31
C PHE A 260 36.20 -40.28 -14.35
N VAL A 261 36.12 -39.04 -14.83
CA VAL A 261 36.09 -37.85 -13.98
C VAL A 261 34.62 -37.51 -13.71
N ARG A 262 34.25 -37.46 -12.44
CA ARG A 262 32.90 -37.13 -11.97
C ARG A 262 32.83 -35.70 -11.46
N LEU A 263 31.61 -35.18 -11.34
CA LEU A 263 31.41 -33.84 -10.81
C LEU A 263 31.93 -33.69 -9.37
N ASN A 264 31.79 -34.72 -8.53
CA ASN A 264 32.35 -34.75 -7.17
C ASN A 264 33.89 -34.60 -7.11
N ASP A 265 34.60 -34.92 -8.19
CA ASP A 265 36.06 -34.80 -8.22
C ASP A 265 36.50 -33.32 -8.27
N VAL A 266 35.62 -32.44 -8.75
CA VAL A 266 35.92 -31.03 -9.05
C VAL A 266 35.00 -30.02 -8.36
N ALA A 267 33.90 -30.48 -7.75
CA ALA A 267 32.94 -29.61 -7.08
C ALA A 267 32.35 -30.25 -5.82
N ARG A 268 31.92 -29.42 -4.86
CA ARG A 268 31.04 -29.82 -3.75
C ARG A 268 29.60 -29.63 -4.20
N ILE A 269 28.80 -30.68 -4.11
CA ILE A 269 27.39 -30.65 -4.49
C ILE A 269 26.54 -30.70 -3.22
N GLU A 270 25.60 -29.76 -3.07
CA GLU A 270 24.67 -29.76 -1.95
C GLU A 270 23.30 -29.18 -2.31
N LEU A 271 22.29 -29.49 -1.49
CA LEU A 271 21.01 -28.79 -1.51
C LEU A 271 21.12 -27.49 -0.70
N GLY A 272 21.48 -26.41 -1.40
CA GLY A 272 21.69 -25.09 -0.81
C GLY A 272 20.50 -24.15 -1.03
N ALA A 273 20.74 -22.84 -0.95
CA ALA A 273 19.77 -21.81 -1.26
C ALA A 273 20.02 -21.25 -2.68
N GLU A 274 18.96 -20.79 -3.34
CA GLU A 274 19.03 -20.10 -4.63
C GLU A 274 19.72 -18.75 -4.50
N ILE A 275 19.42 -18.00 -3.43
CA ILE A 275 20.00 -16.70 -3.12
C ILE A 275 20.60 -16.69 -1.71
N TYR A 276 21.72 -16.00 -1.56
CA TYR A 276 22.45 -15.83 -0.29
C TYR A 276 22.62 -14.35 0.11
N THR A 277 21.98 -13.44 -0.62
CA THR A 277 22.12 -11.99 -0.46
C THR A 277 21.32 -11.42 0.71
N GLN A 278 20.38 -12.20 1.28
CA GLN A 278 19.50 -11.75 2.36
C GLN A 278 19.52 -12.69 3.57
N GLN A 279 19.30 -12.13 4.75
CA GLN A 279 19.12 -12.86 6.01
C GLN A 279 18.05 -12.19 6.86
N SER A 280 17.13 -12.96 7.45
CA SER A 280 16.04 -12.45 8.29
C SER A 280 16.14 -12.93 9.73
N ARG A 281 15.71 -12.05 10.63
CA ARG A 281 15.66 -12.30 12.07
C ARG A 281 14.40 -11.71 12.68
N ILE A 282 13.90 -12.33 13.74
CA ILE A 282 12.86 -11.78 14.60
C ILE A 282 13.31 -11.84 16.05
N ASN A 283 13.20 -10.72 16.77
CA ASN A 283 13.59 -10.59 18.17
C ASN A 283 14.98 -11.18 18.45
N GLY A 284 15.94 -10.88 17.56
CA GLY A 284 17.31 -11.39 17.62
C GLY A 284 17.49 -12.87 17.24
N LYS A 285 16.45 -13.64 16.89
CA LYS A 285 16.54 -15.05 16.47
C LYS A 285 16.38 -15.22 14.97
N THR A 286 16.92 -16.30 14.40
CA THR A 286 16.77 -16.63 12.98
C THR A 286 15.31 -16.92 12.63
N ALA A 287 14.82 -16.35 11.52
CA ALA A 287 13.46 -16.56 11.03
C ALA A 287 13.44 -16.59 9.51
N ALA A 288 12.37 -17.12 8.93
CA ALA A 288 11.99 -16.89 7.53
C ALA A 288 10.63 -16.19 7.49
N PHE A 289 10.49 -15.19 6.62
CA PHE A 289 9.23 -14.43 6.50
C PHE A 289 8.43 -14.89 5.28
N LEU A 290 7.14 -15.07 5.48
CA LEU A 290 6.14 -15.23 4.43
C LEU A 290 5.27 -13.97 4.39
N LEU A 291 5.37 -13.22 3.30
CA LEU A 291 4.60 -12.02 3.03
C LEU A 291 3.41 -12.41 2.16
N LEU A 292 2.21 -12.04 2.59
CA LEU A 292 0.99 -12.23 1.82
C LEU A 292 0.54 -10.86 1.31
N TYR A 293 0.45 -10.71 -0.01
CA TYR A 293 -0.08 -9.50 -0.65
C TYR A 293 -1.51 -9.72 -1.09
N GLN A 294 -2.32 -8.70 -0.92
CA GLN A 294 -3.72 -8.70 -1.31
C GLN A 294 -3.86 -8.54 -2.84
N ASN A 295 -4.88 -9.16 -3.42
CA ASN A 295 -5.33 -8.82 -4.77
C ASN A 295 -5.98 -7.42 -4.80
N PRO A 296 -5.63 -6.56 -5.77
CA PRO A 296 -6.34 -5.29 -5.96
C PRO A 296 -7.87 -5.49 -6.00
N GLY A 297 -8.62 -4.72 -5.22
CA GLY A 297 -10.09 -4.76 -5.14
C GLY A 297 -10.71 -5.90 -4.33
N SER A 298 -9.92 -6.80 -3.72
CA SER A 298 -10.48 -7.84 -2.83
C SER A 298 -10.81 -7.29 -1.43
N ASN A 299 -11.50 -8.07 -0.59
CA ASN A 299 -11.73 -7.70 0.82
C ASN A 299 -10.50 -8.07 1.67
N ALA A 300 -9.76 -7.07 2.14
CA ALA A 300 -8.54 -7.23 2.94
C ALA A 300 -8.79 -8.00 4.24
N LEU A 301 -9.87 -7.67 4.96
CA LEU A 301 -10.20 -8.26 6.25
C LEU A 301 -10.61 -9.74 6.11
N GLU A 302 -11.42 -10.05 5.10
CA GLU A 302 -11.82 -11.42 4.79
C GLU A 302 -10.59 -12.27 4.41
N ALA A 303 -9.77 -11.78 3.48
CA ALA A 303 -8.55 -12.47 3.05
C ALA A 303 -7.59 -12.71 4.23
N ALA A 304 -7.40 -11.70 5.10
CA ALA A 304 -6.57 -11.83 6.29
C ALA A 304 -7.11 -12.85 7.29
N ASN A 305 -8.43 -12.86 7.54
CA ASN A 305 -9.05 -13.80 8.46
C ASN A 305 -8.98 -15.24 7.94
N LEU A 306 -9.23 -15.46 6.65
CA LEU A 306 -9.06 -16.76 6.00
C LEU A 306 -7.61 -17.23 6.06
N ALA A 307 -6.64 -16.34 5.81
CA ALA A 307 -5.21 -16.63 5.90
C ALA A 307 -4.78 -17.00 7.32
N LYS A 308 -5.21 -16.25 8.33
CA LYS A 308 -4.92 -16.57 9.75
C LYS A 308 -5.53 -17.91 10.15
N ALA A 309 -6.79 -18.16 9.80
CA ALA A 309 -7.46 -19.42 10.09
C ALA A 309 -6.75 -20.60 9.43
N ARG A 310 -6.41 -20.48 8.13
CA ARG A 310 -5.69 -21.51 7.40
C ARG A 310 -4.29 -21.73 7.98
N MET A 311 -3.57 -20.67 8.32
CA MET A 311 -2.25 -20.77 8.96
C MET A 311 -2.34 -21.51 10.30
N ALA A 312 -3.35 -21.22 11.13
CA ALA A 312 -3.56 -21.92 12.40
C ALA A 312 -3.83 -23.43 12.22
N GLU A 313 -4.50 -23.82 11.15
CA GLU A 313 -4.66 -25.24 10.79
C GLU A 313 -3.34 -25.88 10.33
N LEU A 314 -2.58 -25.18 9.48
CA LEU A 314 -1.31 -25.65 8.93
C LEU A 314 -0.25 -25.80 10.04
N ALA A 315 -0.24 -24.89 11.02
CA ALA A 315 0.67 -24.88 12.16
C ALA A 315 0.57 -26.17 13.00
N ARG A 316 -0.57 -26.85 13.03
CA ARG A 316 -0.74 -28.13 13.74
C ARG A 316 0.15 -29.26 13.19
N ARG A 317 0.65 -29.13 11.96
CA ARG A 317 1.52 -30.10 11.28
C ARG A 317 3.00 -29.73 11.32
N PHE A 318 3.35 -28.70 12.08
CA PHE A 318 4.72 -28.25 12.19
C PHE A 318 5.62 -29.30 12.83
N PRO A 319 6.86 -29.47 12.33
CA PRO A 319 7.88 -30.23 13.01
C PRO A 319 8.14 -29.67 14.42
N GLN A 320 8.71 -30.49 15.30
CA GLN A 320 9.15 -30.03 16.60
C GLN A 320 10.05 -28.80 16.48
N ASP A 321 9.92 -27.87 17.43
CA ASP A 321 10.66 -26.60 17.47
C ASP A 321 10.38 -25.63 16.30
N MET A 322 9.27 -25.77 15.58
CA MET A 322 8.84 -24.76 14.59
C MET A 322 7.62 -23.99 15.10
N GLN A 323 7.65 -22.66 15.01
CA GLN A 323 6.56 -21.78 15.44
C GLN A 323 6.33 -20.65 14.44
N GLU A 324 5.07 -20.37 14.17
CA GLU A 324 4.56 -19.22 13.45
C GLU A 324 4.31 -18.03 14.39
N ARG A 325 4.59 -16.83 13.91
CA ARG A 325 4.23 -15.57 14.56
C ARG A 325 3.70 -14.61 13.50
N LEU A 326 2.53 -14.04 13.74
CA LEU A 326 2.03 -12.95 12.92
C LEU A 326 2.75 -11.68 13.34
N VAL A 327 3.65 -11.21 12.48
CA VAL A 327 4.48 -10.03 12.74
C VAL A 327 3.72 -8.77 12.38
N LEU A 328 3.21 -8.71 11.16
CA LEU A 328 2.51 -7.55 10.64
C LEU A 328 1.11 -7.95 10.22
N ASP A 329 0.15 -7.13 10.64
CA ASP A 329 -1.24 -7.23 10.24
C ASP A 329 -1.78 -5.83 9.91
N THR A 330 -1.83 -5.52 8.63
CA THR A 330 -2.32 -4.22 8.16
C THR A 330 -3.84 -4.07 8.29
N THR A 331 -4.57 -5.12 8.68
CA THR A 331 -6.02 -5.05 8.92
C THR A 331 -6.38 -4.58 10.32
N LEU A 332 -5.42 -4.59 11.26
CA LEU A 332 -5.68 -4.23 12.66
C LEU A 332 -6.19 -2.77 12.82
N PRO A 333 -5.56 -1.75 12.18
CA PRO A 333 -6.08 -0.37 12.24
C PRO A 333 -7.49 -0.25 11.67
N VAL A 334 -7.82 -1.04 10.64
CA VAL A 334 -9.15 -1.06 10.02
C VAL A 334 -10.18 -1.61 10.99
N THR A 335 -9.88 -2.73 11.66
CA THR A 335 -10.82 -3.36 12.60
C THR A 335 -11.05 -2.52 13.85
N GLU A 336 -9.99 -1.95 14.43
CA GLU A 336 -10.13 -1.11 15.62
C GLU A 336 -10.73 0.26 15.27
N GLY A 337 -10.36 0.84 14.11
CA GLY A 337 -10.99 2.05 13.58
C GLY A 337 -12.49 1.87 13.34
N ALA A 338 -12.90 0.77 12.68
CA ALA A 338 -14.32 0.47 12.49
C ALA A 338 -15.06 0.28 13.82
N ARG A 339 -14.45 -0.41 14.80
CA ARG A 339 -15.02 -0.59 16.14
C ARG A 339 -15.23 0.76 16.85
N GLU A 340 -14.21 1.62 16.89
CA GLU A 340 -14.32 2.93 17.55
C GLU A 340 -15.28 3.86 16.82
N ILE A 341 -15.37 3.80 15.48
CA ILE A 341 -16.37 4.60 14.76
C ILE A 341 -17.79 4.12 15.06
N VAL A 342 -18.05 2.81 15.13
CA VAL A 342 -19.36 2.28 15.52
C VAL A 342 -19.71 2.67 16.95
N LYS A 343 -18.74 2.63 17.87
CA LYS A 343 -18.92 3.10 19.24
C LYS A 343 -19.23 4.59 19.30
N THR A 344 -18.47 5.41 18.56
CA THR A 344 -18.70 6.85 18.42
C THR A 344 -20.08 7.14 17.83
N LEU A 345 -20.52 6.34 16.85
CA LEU A 345 -21.86 6.45 16.27
C LEU A 345 -22.95 6.18 17.32
N LEU A 346 -22.79 5.14 18.14
CA LEU A 346 -23.72 4.84 19.23
C LEU A 346 -23.71 5.92 20.32
N GLU A 347 -22.55 6.44 20.67
CA GLU A 347 -22.39 7.56 21.61
C GLU A 347 -23.04 8.83 21.07
N ALA A 348 -22.83 9.17 19.79
CA ALA A 348 -23.46 10.30 19.13
C ALA A 348 -24.99 10.18 19.12
N ILE A 349 -25.52 9.00 18.77
CA ILE A 349 -26.96 8.73 18.83
C ILE A 349 -27.48 8.86 20.28
N ALA A 350 -26.77 8.32 21.26
CA ALA A 350 -27.15 8.41 22.67
C ALA A 350 -27.15 9.86 23.18
N LEU A 351 -26.13 10.65 22.84
CA LEU A 351 -26.04 12.07 23.17
C LEU A 351 -27.16 12.87 22.52
N VAL A 352 -27.46 12.60 21.26
CA VAL A 352 -28.56 13.25 20.57
C VAL A 352 -29.90 12.90 21.22
N VAL A 353 -30.15 11.62 21.50
CA VAL A 353 -31.35 11.16 22.21
C VAL A 353 -31.47 11.84 23.58
N LEU A 354 -30.36 11.99 24.30
CA LEU A 354 -30.31 12.70 25.57
C LEU A 354 -30.67 14.18 25.41
N VAL A 355 -30.12 14.88 24.41
CA VAL A 355 -30.45 16.27 24.11
C VAL A 355 -31.93 16.43 23.77
N VAL A 356 -32.46 15.59 22.87
CA VAL A 356 -33.89 15.56 22.52
C VAL A 356 -34.76 15.33 23.75
N PHE A 357 -34.38 14.41 24.62
CA PHE A 357 -35.11 14.14 25.86
C PHE A 357 -35.11 15.34 26.81
N ILE A 358 -33.99 16.06 26.94
CA ILE A 358 -33.88 17.27 27.77
C ILE A 358 -34.79 18.40 27.26
N PHE A 359 -34.83 18.61 25.93
CA PHE A 359 -35.65 19.66 25.32
C PHE A 359 -37.14 19.30 25.29
N LEU A 360 -37.50 18.10 24.84
CA LEU A 360 -38.90 17.70 24.69
C LEU A 360 -39.55 17.19 25.99
N GLN A 361 -38.74 16.79 26.97
CA GLN A 361 -39.18 16.30 28.30
C GLN A 361 -40.21 15.16 28.24
N SER A 362 -40.18 14.41 27.13
CA SER A 362 -41.17 13.40 26.75
C SER A 362 -40.46 12.17 26.18
N TRP A 363 -40.48 11.08 26.94
CA TRP A 363 -39.96 9.77 26.46
C TRP A 363 -40.63 9.34 25.14
N ARG A 364 -41.92 9.64 24.98
CA ARG A 364 -42.70 9.32 23.78
C ARG A 364 -42.24 10.12 22.57
N ALA A 365 -42.00 11.42 22.75
CA ALA A 365 -41.49 12.28 21.68
C ALA A 365 -40.05 11.90 21.31
N THR A 366 -39.24 11.56 22.30
CA THR A 366 -37.86 11.09 22.11
C THR A 366 -37.80 9.75 21.36
N LEU A 367 -38.82 8.89 21.50
CA LEU A 367 -38.89 7.61 20.78
C LEU A 367 -38.97 7.79 19.25
N ILE A 368 -39.48 8.93 18.76
CA ILE A 368 -39.63 9.16 17.32
C ILE A 368 -38.25 9.33 16.65
N PRO A 369 -37.33 10.20 17.14
CA PRO A 369 -35.94 10.21 16.68
C PRO A 369 -35.23 8.87 16.87
N ILE A 370 -35.40 8.19 18.03
CA ILE A 370 -34.79 6.87 18.27
C ILE A 370 -35.13 5.85 17.17
N LEU A 371 -36.36 5.90 16.63
CA LEU A 371 -36.81 4.97 15.59
C LEU A 371 -36.46 5.45 14.17
N THR A 372 -36.39 6.76 13.93
CA THR A 372 -36.18 7.32 12.57
C THR A 372 -34.69 7.40 12.20
N ILE A 373 -33.81 7.66 13.16
CA ILE A 373 -32.36 7.76 12.93
C ILE A 373 -31.78 6.46 12.35
N PRO A 374 -32.02 5.25 12.93
CA PRO A 374 -31.48 4.02 12.38
C PRO A 374 -32.01 3.72 10.97
N VAL A 375 -33.25 4.11 10.66
CA VAL A 375 -33.85 3.89 9.33
C VAL A 375 -33.07 4.66 8.27
N SER A 376 -32.72 5.92 8.53
CA SER A 376 -31.96 6.76 7.58
C SER A 376 -30.49 6.33 7.47
N LEU A 377 -29.84 6.01 8.59
CA LEU A 377 -28.42 5.63 8.62
C LEU A 377 -28.19 4.23 8.05
N VAL A 378 -28.95 3.22 8.52
CA VAL A 378 -28.83 1.84 8.00
C VAL A 378 -29.36 1.78 6.57
N GLY A 379 -30.44 2.50 6.26
CA GLY A 379 -31.01 2.57 4.92
C GLY A 379 -30.04 3.12 3.87
N ALA A 380 -29.11 4.01 4.25
CA ALA A 380 -28.14 4.59 3.32
C ALA A 380 -27.25 3.53 2.65
N PHE A 381 -26.94 2.42 3.34
CA PHE A 381 -26.18 1.30 2.79
C PHE A 381 -26.88 0.61 1.61
N MET A 382 -28.20 0.78 1.44
CA MET A 382 -28.92 0.27 0.26
C MET A 382 -28.35 0.83 -1.05
N PHE A 383 -27.84 2.07 -1.04
CA PHE A 383 -27.35 2.74 -2.24
C PHE A 383 -25.89 2.44 -2.57
N PHE A 384 -25.13 1.92 -1.60
CA PHE A 384 -23.68 1.69 -1.75
C PHE A 384 -23.32 0.78 -2.94
N PRO A 385 -24.00 -0.36 -3.16
CA PRO A 385 -23.71 -1.22 -4.32
C PRO A 385 -23.92 -0.52 -5.66
N ALA A 386 -24.92 0.36 -5.76
CA ALA A 386 -25.23 1.07 -7.00
C ALA A 386 -24.12 2.05 -7.42
N VAL A 387 -23.34 2.53 -6.46
CA VAL A 387 -22.19 3.44 -6.68
C VAL A 387 -20.84 2.76 -6.50
N GLY A 388 -20.80 1.45 -6.22
CA GLY A 388 -19.57 0.68 -6.02
C GLY A 388 -18.83 1.00 -4.72
N PHE A 389 -19.55 1.39 -3.66
CA PHE A 389 -18.93 1.74 -2.38
C PHE A 389 -18.70 0.52 -1.49
N THR A 390 -17.64 0.60 -0.68
CA THR A 390 -17.34 -0.32 0.41
C THR A 390 -17.67 0.31 1.76
N ILE A 391 -17.70 -0.48 2.82
CA ILE A 391 -17.72 0.05 4.19
C ILE A 391 -16.28 0.38 4.58
N ASN A 392 -16.00 1.65 4.82
CA ASN A 392 -14.67 2.12 5.19
C ASN A 392 -14.72 3.35 6.09
N THR A 393 -13.54 3.75 6.56
CA THR A 393 -13.37 4.88 7.50
C THR A 393 -14.09 6.14 7.03
N LEU A 394 -13.99 6.51 5.74
CA LEU A 394 -14.60 7.74 5.20
C LEU A 394 -16.12 7.65 5.13
N SER A 395 -16.66 6.51 4.68
CA SER A 395 -18.10 6.28 4.64
C SER A 395 -18.71 6.27 6.06
N LEU A 396 -18.03 5.66 7.03
CA LEU A 396 -18.49 5.61 8.41
C LEU A 396 -18.39 6.99 9.10
N LEU A 397 -17.32 7.75 8.87
CA LEU A 397 -17.24 9.15 9.32
C LEU A 397 -18.32 10.02 8.70
N GLY A 398 -18.63 9.82 7.41
CA GLY A 398 -19.76 10.44 6.75
C GLY A 398 -21.08 10.15 7.46
N LEU A 399 -21.31 8.91 7.89
CA LEU A 399 -22.49 8.53 8.68
C LEU A 399 -22.51 9.17 10.07
N VAL A 400 -21.37 9.23 10.77
CA VAL A 400 -21.28 9.90 12.09
C VAL A 400 -21.65 11.37 11.98
N LEU A 401 -21.14 12.09 10.97
CA LEU A 401 -21.52 13.48 10.71
C LEU A 401 -22.97 13.62 10.26
N ALA A 402 -23.48 12.64 9.52
CA ALA A 402 -24.88 12.62 9.11
C ALA A 402 -25.84 12.45 10.30
N VAL A 403 -25.42 11.88 11.45
CA VAL A 403 -26.28 11.77 12.64
C VAL A 403 -26.87 13.13 13.00
N GLY A 404 -26.04 14.18 13.11
CA GLY A 404 -26.52 15.52 13.45
C GLY A 404 -27.54 16.07 12.45
N LEU A 405 -27.29 15.84 11.15
CA LEU A 405 -28.17 16.31 10.06
C LEU A 405 -29.50 15.54 10.00
N VAL A 406 -29.46 14.22 10.20
CA VAL A 406 -30.63 13.32 10.13
C VAL A 406 -31.58 13.57 11.31
N VAL A 407 -31.02 13.87 12.47
CA VAL A 407 -31.81 14.09 13.68
C VAL A 407 -32.60 15.39 13.58
N ASP A 408 -32.00 16.43 13.03
CA ASP A 408 -32.62 17.76 12.92
C ASP A 408 -34.01 17.69 12.28
N ASP A 409 -34.14 16.99 11.15
CA ASP A 409 -35.43 16.79 10.47
C ASP A 409 -36.48 16.12 11.39
N ALA A 410 -36.06 15.11 12.15
CA ALA A 410 -36.96 14.41 13.06
C ALA A 410 -37.36 15.28 14.26
N ILE A 411 -36.44 16.08 14.79
CA ILE A 411 -36.72 17.04 15.88
C ILE A 411 -37.70 18.09 15.41
N VAL A 412 -37.45 18.72 14.27
CA VAL A 412 -38.32 19.78 13.72
C VAL A 412 -39.75 19.29 13.56
N VAL A 413 -39.94 18.07 13.04
CA VAL A 413 -41.28 17.47 12.93
C VAL A 413 -41.89 17.22 14.31
N VAL A 414 -41.15 16.62 15.24
CA VAL A 414 -41.70 16.26 16.55
C VAL A 414 -42.02 17.51 17.38
N GLU A 415 -41.16 18.52 17.35
CA GLU A 415 -41.37 19.81 18.02
C GLU A 415 -42.58 20.55 17.43
N ALA A 416 -42.72 20.59 16.11
CA ALA A 416 -43.88 21.20 15.46
C ALA A 416 -45.19 20.51 15.87
N ILE A 417 -45.19 19.17 15.97
CA ILE A 417 -46.38 18.41 16.40
C ILE A 417 -46.67 18.64 17.90
N GLU A 418 -45.67 18.56 18.78
CA GLU A 418 -45.82 18.82 20.21
C GLU A 418 -46.36 20.23 20.46
N SER A 419 -45.81 21.24 19.78
CA SER A 419 -46.30 22.62 19.85
C SER A 419 -47.78 22.73 19.51
N LYS A 420 -48.26 22.07 18.43
CA LYS A 420 -49.69 22.06 18.08
C LYS A 420 -50.56 21.30 19.10
N ILE A 421 -50.04 20.22 19.69
CA ILE A 421 -50.71 19.48 20.77
C ILE A 421 -50.86 20.34 22.03
N GLU A 422 -49.84 21.13 22.38
CA GLU A 422 -49.90 22.08 23.50
C GLU A 422 -50.97 23.16 23.30
N HIS A 423 -51.23 23.56 22.05
CA HIS A 423 -52.32 24.46 21.67
C HIS A 423 -53.71 23.76 21.59
N GLY A 424 -53.83 22.53 22.09
CA GLY A 424 -55.11 21.84 22.28
C GLY A 424 -55.59 21.01 21.09
N ARG A 425 -54.75 20.77 20.07
CA ARG A 425 -55.08 19.88 18.95
C ARG A 425 -54.96 18.41 19.33
N SER A 426 -55.75 17.56 18.68
CA SER A 426 -55.58 16.10 18.78
C SER A 426 -54.25 15.70 18.13
N PRO A 427 -53.55 14.62 18.57
CA PRO A 427 -52.26 14.24 18.00
C PRO A 427 -52.26 14.03 16.49
N ARG A 428 -53.38 13.52 15.95
CA ARG A 428 -53.55 13.36 14.50
C ARG A 428 -53.71 14.70 13.78
N ASP A 429 -54.58 15.59 14.28
CA ASP A 429 -54.81 16.87 13.62
C ASP A 429 -53.59 17.80 13.78
N ALA A 430 -52.91 17.73 14.92
CA ALA A 430 -51.63 18.37 15.18
C ALA A 430 -50.57 17.92 14.17
N ALA A 431 -50.48 16.62 13.87
CA ALA A 431 -49.56 16.09 12.86
C ALA A 431 -49.87 16.60 11.45
N ILE A 432 -51.14 16.73 11.08
CA ILE A 432 -51.52 17.26 9.76
C ILE A 432 -51.18 18.76 9.68
N GLU A 433 -51.60 19.54 10.68
CA GLU A 433 -51.38 21.00 10.71
C GLU A 433 -49.88 21.34 10.77
N ALA A 434 -49.10 20.62 11.58
CA ALA A 434 -47.65 20.81 11.67
C ALA A 434 -46.96 20.50 10.33
N MET A 435 -47.33 19.41 9.66
CA MET A 435 -46.71 19.04 8.37
C MET A 435 -47.08 20.02 7.25
N ASP A 436 -48.27 20.64 7.28
CA ASP A 436 -48.63 21.69 6.32
C ASP A 436 -47.71 22.93 6.45
N GLU A 437 -47.16 23.19 7.64
CA GLU A 437 -46.21 24.29 7.89
C GLU A 437 -44.76 23.91 7.55
N VAL A 438 -44.29 22.70 7.94
CA VAL A 438 -42.85 22.37 7.88
C VAL A 438 -42.43 21.58 6.64
N SER A 439 -43.35 20.94 5.90
CA SER A 439 -42.99 20.05 4.77
C SER A 439 -42.12 20.73 3.72
N GLY A 440 -42.43 21.99 3.38
CA GLY A 440 -41.66 22.75 2.40
C GLY A 440 -40.23 23.04 2.87
N ALA A 441 -40.08 23.41 4.14
CA ALA A 441 -38.78 23.66 4.75
C ALA A 441 -37.92 22.39 4.81
N LEU A 442 -38.50 21.23 5.17
CA LEU A 442 -37.79 19.94 5.22
C LEU A 442 -37.25 19.53 3.85
N VAL A 443 -38.07 19.65 2.79
CA VAL A 443 -37.61 19.38 1.41
C VAL A 443 -36.50 20.36 1.01
N GLY A 444 -36.65 21.63 1.37
CA GLY A 444 -35.65 22.67 1.14
C GLY A 444 -34.30 22.35 1.78
N ILE A 445 -34.29 22.01 3.06
CA ILE A 445 -33.10 21.63 3.82
C ILE A 445 -32.40 20.43 3.16
N ALA A 446 -33.16 19.38 2.85
CA ALA A 446 -32.63 18.17 2.23
C ALA A 446 -31.98 18.43 0.86
N LEU A 447 -32.62 19.25 0.02
CA LEU A 447 -32.10 19.61 -1.30
C LEU A 447 -30.89 20.54 -1.20
N VAL A 448 -30.86 21.49 -0.26
CA VAL A 448 -29.72 22.38 -0.03
C VAL A 448 -28.52 21.57 0.45
N LEU A 449 -28.68 20.70 1.45
CA LEU A 449 -27.61 19.81 1.92
C LEU A 449 -27.12 18.91 0.79
N SER A 450 -28.03 18.32 0.01
CA SER A 450 -27.68 17.51 -1.15
C SER A 450 -26.90 18.32 -2.20
N ALA A 451 -27.25 19.58 -2.45
CA ALA A 451 -26.55 20.45 -3.39
C ALA A 451 -25.16 20.90 -2.90
N VAL A 452 -24.90 20.84 -1.59
CA VAL A 452 -23.54 21.04 -1.07
C VAL A 452 -22.67 19.81 -1.31
N PHE A 453 -23.19 18.61 -1.02
CA PHE A 453 -22.40 17.38 -1.03
C PHE A 453 -22.33 16.67 -2.39
N ILE A 454 -23.41 16.64 -3.18
CA ILE A 454 -23.43 15.93 -4.48
C ILE A 454 -22.36 16.46 -5.45
N PRO A 455 -22.17 17.78 -5.62
CA PRO A 455 -21.09 18.31 -6.48
C PRO A 455 -19.70 17.87 -6.03
N ALA A 456 -19.45 17.76 -4.73
CA ALA A 456 -18.18 17.28 -4.18
C ALA A 456 -17.87 15.84 -4.63
N GLY A 457 -18.89 15.02 -4.88
CA GLY A 457 -18.73 13.66 -5.41
C GLY A 457 -18.32 13.57 -6.87
N PHE A 458 -18.36 14.67 -7.63
CA PHE A 458 -17.89 14.74 -9.02
C PHE A 458 -16.46 15.24 -9.17
N MET A 459 -15.77 15.50 -8.06
CA MET A 459 -14.34 15.79 -8.08
C MET A 459 -13.58 14.59 -8.67
N THR A 460 -12.57 14.87 -9.48
CA THR A 460 -11.72 13.84 -10.12
C THR A 460 -10.41 13.65 -9.36
N GLY A 461 -9.70 12.56 -9.65
CA GLY A 461 -8.42 12.23 -9.02
C GLY A 461 -8.55 11.66 -7.61
N LEU A 462 -7.42 11.48 -6.93
CA LEU A 462 -7.35 10.87 -5.59
C LEU A 462 -8.24 11.59 -4.57
N THR A 463 -8.13 12.92 -4.51
CA THR A 463 -8.95 13.79 -3.66
C THR A 463 -10.44 13.59 -3.93
N GLY A 464 -10.83 13.50 -5.20
CA GLY A 464 -12.20 13.30 -5.61
C GLY A 464 -12.77 11.96 -5.17
N SER A 465 -12.00 10.88 -5.27
CA SER A 465 -12.42 9.56 -4.78
C SER A 465 -12.66 9.53 -3.27
N LEU A 466 -11.82 10.24 -2.49
CA LEU A 466 -12.00 10.38 -1.04
C LEU A 466 -13.28 11.17 -0.71
N TYR A 467 -13.46 12.35 -1.33
CA TYR A 467 -14.65 13.18 -1.12
C TYR A 467 -15.93 12.51 -1.60
N ARG A 468 -15.88 11.74 -2.68
CA ARG A 468 -17.05 11.07 -3.25
C ARG A 468 -17.70 10.13 -2.26
N GLN A 469 -16.92 9.35 -1.52
CA GLN A 469 -17.48 8.46 -0.51
C GLN A 469 -18.10 9.22 0.65
N PHE A 470 -17.34 10.15 1.22
CA PHE A 470 -17.80 10.98 2.31
C PHE A 470 -19.10 11.74 1.97
N ALA A 471 -19.11 12.43 0.83
CA ALA A 471 -20.19 13.32 0.43
C ALA A 471 -21.46 12.56 -0.01
N LEU A 472 -21.33 11.49 -0.80
CA LEU A 472 -22.50 10.71 -1.22
C LEU A 472 -23.12 9.92 -0.08
N THR A 473 -22.32 9.45 0.89
CA THR A 473 -22.87 8.81 2.10
C THR A 473 -23.74 9.80 2.89
N ILE A 474 -23.27 11.03 3.11
CA ILE A 474 -24.08 12.08 3.77
C ILE A 474 -25.34 12.39 2.94
N ALA A 475 -25.20 12.56 1.63
CA ALA A 475 -26.33 12.86 0.75
C ALA A 475 -27.41 11.76 0.80
N PHE A 476 -27.03 10.48 0.76
CA PHE A 476 -27.97 9.37 0.87
C PHE A 476 -28.67 9.33 2.24
N SER A 477 -27.93 9.55 3.32
CA SER A 477 -28.50 9.61 4.67
C SER A 477 -29.49 10.77 4.85
N VAL A 478 -29.15 11.95 4.33
CA VAL A 478 -30.02 13.15 4.40
C VAL A 478 -31.26 12.99 3.52
N LEU A 479 -31.13 12.45 2.30
CA LEU A 479 -32.28 12.20 1.43
C LEU A 479 -33.25 11.18 2.03
N LEU A 480 -32.73 10.10 2.65
CA LEU A 480 -33.55 9.16 3.40
C LEU A 480 -34.15 9.77 4.68
N SER A 481 -33.42 10.65 5.35
CA SER A 481 -33.93 11.41 6.50
C SER A 481 -35.13 12.25 6.12
N ALA A 482 -35.03 13.04 5.05
CA ALA A 482 -36.11 13.85 4.54
C ALA A 482 -37.34 13.00 4.16
N PHE A 483 -37.11 11.85 3.53
CA PHE A 483 -38.19 10.89 3.26
C PHE A 483 -38.85 10.41 4.56
N ASN A 484 -38.08 10.05 5.58
CA ASN A 484 -38.61 9.60 6.88
C ASN A 484 -39.33 10.74 7.63
N ALA A 485 -38.81 11.96 7.58
CA ALA A 485 -39.42 13.14 8.18
C ALA A 485 -40.76 13.50 7.54
N LEU A 486 -40.92 13.24 6.24
CA LEU A 486 -42.19 13.44 5.52
C LEU A 486 -43.16 12.27 5.64
N THR A 487 -42.73 11.10 6.13
CA THR A 487 -43.52 9.86 6.16
C THR A 487 -43.64 9.25 7.54
N LEU A 488 -42.57 8.66 8.07
CA LEU A 488 -42.52 7.92 9.32
C LEU A 488 -42.68 8.84 10.55
N SER A 489 -41.94 9.95 10.61
CA SER A 489 -41.98 10.88 11.76
C SER A 489 -43.40 11.40 12.07
N PRO A 490 -44.19 11.91 11.11
CA PRO A 490 -45.53 12.40 11.40
C PRO A 490 -46.53 11.26 11.67
N ALA A 491 -46.35 10.08 11.05
CA ALA A 491 -47.16 8.90 11.35
C ALA A 491 -46.95 8.41 12.79
N LEU A 492 -45.69 8.33 13.23
CA LEU A 492 -45.33 7.99 14.61
C LEU A 492 -45.78 9.10 15.58
N GLY A 493 -45.67 10.37 15.20
CA GLY A 493 -46.19 11.51 15.96
C GLY A 493 -47.68 11.37 16.26
N ALA A 494 -48.49 11.11 15.23
CA ALA A 494 -49.93 10.90 15.38
C ALA A 494 -50.30 9.66 16.22
N MET A 495 -49.47 8.61 16.21
CA MET A 495 -49.73 7.37 16.96
C MET A 495 -49.25 7.39 18.42
N ILE A 496 -48.08 7.97 18.67
CA ILE A 496 -47.33 7.79 19.92
C ILE A 496 -47.53 8.98 20.87
N LEU A 497 -47.62 10.21 20.32
CA LEU A 497 -47.78 11.43 21.11
C LEU A 497 -49.18 11.47 21.73
N ARG A 498 -49.26 12.09 22.91
CA ARG A 498 -50.51 12.24 23.66
C ARG A 498 -50.66 13.68 24.10
N PRO A 499 -51.90 14.19 24.19
CA PRO A 499 -52.16 15.47 24.84
C PRO A 499 -51.57 15.46 26.25
N ARG A 500 -50.80 16.49 26.60
CA ARG A 500 -50.36 16.72 27.98
C ARG A 500 -51.62 16.95 28.81
N MET A 501 -52.06 15.95 29.59
CA MET A 501 -53.16 16.14 30.53
C MET A 501 -52.74 17.22 31.53
N ALA A 502 -53.52 18.29 31.64
CA ALA A 502 -53.37 19.33 32.64
C ALA A 502 -53.57 18.73 34.04
N GLY A 503 -52.49 18.18 34.61
CA GLY A 503 -52.49 17.45 35.87
C GLY A 503 -51.06 17.15 36.31
N ARG A 504 -50.51 18.07 37.12
CA ARG A 504 -49.19 18.05 37.79
C ARG A 504 -48.65 16.64 38.06
N ARG A 505 -47.54 16.29 37.41
CA ARG A 505 -46.72 15.14 37.80
C ARG A 505 -45.69 15.57 38.83
N ARG A 506 -46.12 15.74 40.09
CA ARG A 506 -45.23 16.11 41.20
C ARG A 506 -44.11 15.07 41.39
N GLY A 507 -42.91 15.39 40.92
CA GLY A 507 -41.69 14.61 41.10
C GLY A 507 -40.43 15.47 41.01
N PRO A 508 -39.27 14.99 41.50
CA PRO A 508 -38.01 15.75 41.50
C PRO A 508 -37.53 16.15 40.09
N LEU A 509 -37.87 15.35 39.07
CA LEU A 509 -37.62 15.67 37.66
C LEU A 509 -38.36 16.93 37.16
N GLU A 510 -39.58 17.19 37.66
CA GLU A 510 -40.39 18.35 37.25
C GLU A 510 -39.79 19.67 37.76
N PHE A 511 -39.11 19.64 38.92
CA PHE A 511 -38.39 20.79 39.46
C PHE A 511 -37.16 21.16 38.62
N VAL A 512 -36.36 20.16 38.22
CA VAL A 512 -35.18 20.35 37.36
C VAL A 512 -35.59 20.89 35.99
N PHE A 513 -36.63 20.30 35.38
CA PHE A 513 -37.17 20.76 34.11
C PHE A 513 -37.79 22.16 34.20
N GLY A 514 -38.49 22.48 35.30
CA GLY A 514 -39.01 23.83 35.54
C GLY A 514 -37.91 24.90 35.63
N LEU A 515 -36.79 24.57 36.27
CA LEU A 515 -35.62 25.47 36.34
C LEU A 515 -34.96 25.65 34.97
N PHE A 516 -34.80 24.57 34.21
CA PHE A 516 -34.28 24.61 32.83
C PHE A 516 -35.18 25.46 31.93
N ASN A 517 -36.49 25.22 31.93
CA ASN A 517 -37.46 25.96 31.12
C ASN A 517 -37.44 27.46 31.47
N ALA A 518 -37.43 27.82 32.76
CA ALA A 518 -37.35 29.22 33.18
C ALA A 518 -36.01 29.89 32.81
N GLY A 519 -34.91 29.14 32.80
CA GLY A 519 -33.62 29.60 32.31
C GLY A 519 -33.61 29.81 30.79
N PHE A 520 -34.12 28.83 30.05
CA PHE A 520 -34.25 28.87 28.60
C PHE A 520 -35.15 30.01 28.13
N GLU A 521 -36.31 30.20 28.76
CA GLU A 521 -37.23 31.29 28.43
C GLU A 521 -36.60 32.68 28.67
N ARG A 522 -35.78 32.84 29.72
CA ARG A 522 -34.99 34.06 29.92
C ARG A 522 -33.96 34.27 28.80
N ALA A 523 -33.25 33.20 28.41
CA ALA A 523 -32.27 33.27 27.33
C ALA A 523 -32.94 33.59 25.99
N GLN A 524 -34.07 32.95 25.66
CA GLN A 524 -34.87 33.21 24.47
C GLN A 524 -35.36 34.66 24.42
N ASN A 525 -35.93 35.17 25.51
CA ASN A 525 -36.38 36.56 25.59
C ASN A 525 -35.22 37.56 25.45
N GLY A 526 -34.05 37.22 26.01
CA GLY A 526 -32.81 37.99 25.82
C GLY A 526 -32.34 38.00 24.37
N TYR A 527 -32.31 36.84 23.72
CA TYR A 527 -31.97 36.68 22.31
C TYR A 527 -32.89 37.50 21.40
N VAL A 528 -34.22 37.37 21.56
CA VAL A 528 -35.22 38.14 20.78
C VAL A 528 -35.03 39.65 20.97
N ARG A 529 -34.73 40.10 22.19
CA ARG A 529 -34.45 41.52 22.46
C ARG A 529 -33.20 42.01 21.72
N ILE A 530 -32.12 41.22 21.71
CA ILE A 530 -30.88 41.55 21.00
C ILE A 530 -31.10 41.57 19.48
N CYS A 531 -31.80 40.56 18.94
CA CYS A 531 -32.18 40.53 17.52
C CYS A 531 -33.02 41.74 17.14
N GLY A 532 -34.02 42.10 17.95
CA GLY A 532 -34.84 43.30 17.74
C GLY A 532 -34.03 44.59 17.69
N LEU A 533 -32.98 44.72 18.52
CA LEU A 533 -32.06 45.86 18.48
C LEU A 533 -31.18 45.87 17.21
N LEU A 534 -30.65 44.71 16.80
CA LEU A 534 -29.77 44.57 15.64
C LEU A 534 -30.49 44.76 14.30
N VAL A 535 -31.77 44.35 14.20
CA VAL A 535 -32.59 44.54 12.98
C VAL A 535 -32.68 46.02 12.58
N HIS A 536 -32.72 46.93 13.55
CA HIS A 536 -32.77 48.38 13.30
C HIS A 536 -31.39 49.01 13.04
N LYS A 537 -30.30 48.23 13.08
CA LYS A 537 -28.91 48.68 12.96
C LYS A 537 -28.13 47.88 11.91
N LEU A 538 -28.67 47.83 10.68
CA LEU A 538 -28.11 47.09 9.54
C LEU A 538 -26.61 47.34 9.31
N GLY A 539 -26.14 48.59 9.46
CA GLY A 539 -24.73 48.93 9.28
C GLY A 539 -23.79 48.21 10.27
N ILE A 540 -24.22 48.03 11.53
CA ILE A 540 -23.44 47.31 12.54
C ILE A 540 -23.40 45.82 12.21
N ALA A 541 -24.52 45.24 11.79
CA ALA A 541 -24.58 43.83 11.39
C ALA A 541 -23.68 43.53 10.18
N LEU A 542 -23.63 44.43 9.19
CA LEU A 542 -22.72 44.31 8.05
C LEU A 542 -21.25 44.45 8.45
N ILE A 543 -20.91 45.37 9.35
CA ILE A 543 -19.53 45.51 9.86
C ILE A 543 -19.09 44.23 10.60
N ILE A 544 -19.96 43.66 11.44
CA ILE A 544 -19.67 42.40 12.14
C ILE A 544 -19.45 41.27 11.13
N LEU A 545 -20.29 41.17 10.10
CA LEU A 545 -20.15 40.17 9.04
C LEU A 545 -18.82 40.35 8.28
N VAL A 546 -18.47 41.58 7.89
CA VAL A 546 -17.18 41.87 7.26
C VAL A 546 -16.02 41.51 8.20
N GLY A 547 -16.17 41.75 9.51
CA GLY A 547 -15.22 41.32 10.53
C GLY A 547 -15.00 39.80 10.51
N PHE A 548 -16.06 38.99 10.45
CA PHE A 548 -15.96 37.54 10.32
C PHE A 548 -15.33 37.11 9.00
N VAL A 549 -15.62 37.78 7.88
CA VAL A 549 -15.00 37.49 6.58
C VAL A 549 -13.49 37.75 6.63
N VAL A 550 -13.06 38.88 7.22
CA VAL A 550 -11.64 39.23 7.36
C VAL A 550 -10.95 38.25 8.30
N LEU A 551 -11.57 37.89 9.42
CA LEU A 551 -11.03 36.93 10.38
C LEU A 551 -10.90 35.54 9.77
N ALA A 552 -11.93 35.05 9.07
CA ALA A 552 -11.87 33.79 8.34
C ALA A 552 -10.78 33.79 7.26
N GLY A 553 -10.63 34.90 6.52
CA GLY A 553 -9.56 35.05 5.52
C GLY A 553 -8.16 35.09 6.13
N GLY A 554 -8.01 35.67 7.33
CA GLY A 554 -6.77 35.68 8.09
C GLY A 554 -6.41 34.28 8.61
N LEU A 555 -7.33 33.64 9.34
CA LEU A 555 -7.15 32.28 9.87
C LEU A 555 -6.90 31.26 8.75
N GLY A 556 -7.65 31.33 7.65
CA GLY A 556 -7.50 30.44 6.51
C GLY A 556 -6.15 30.53 5.79
N ARG A 557 -5.40 31.63 5.97
CA ARG A 557 -4.03 31.77 5.45
C ARG A 557 -2.96 31.22 6.38
N THR A 558 -3.24 31.13 7.68
CA THR A 558 -2.30 30.59 8.68
C THR A 558 -2.45 29.09 8.90
N LEU A 559 -3.59 28.50 8.52
CA LEU A 559 -3.82 27.06 8.64
C LEU A 559 -2.97 26.28 7.64
N SER A 560 -2.14 25.38 8.16
CA SER A 560 -1.36 24.43 7.36
C SER A 560 -2.28 23.49 6.59
N ARG A 561 -2.02 23.31 5.29
CA ARG A 561 -2.73 22.34 4.45
C ARG A 561 -1.97 21.02 4.45
N SER A 562 -2.67 19.94 4.77
CA SER A 562 -2.19 18.57 4.59
C SER A 562 -3.22 17.76 3.81
N PHE A 563 -2.75 16.73 3.10
CA PHE A 563 -3.62 15.81 2.36
C PHE A 563 -4.35 14.85 3.32
N LEU A 564 -3.60 14.19 4.20
CA LEU A 564 -4.10 13.32 5.27
C LEU A 564 -3.22 13.49 6.53
N PRO A 565 -3.79 13.33 7.74
CA PRO A 565 -2.99 13.29 8.97
C PRO A 565 -2.20 11.98 9.04
N ASP A 566 -1.06 12.01 9.73
CA ASP A 566 -0.35 10.79 10.09
C ASP A 566 -1.12 10.06 11.21
N GLU A 567 -1.28 8.74 11.08
CA GLU A 567 -2.00 7.89 12.02
C GLU A 567 -1.06 6.86 12.65
N ASP A 568 -1.33 6.47 13.89
CA ASP A 568 -0.70 5.29 14.50
C ASP A 568 -1.32 4.03 13.88
N GLN A 569 -0.62 3.46 12.89
CA GLN A 569 -1.03 2.22 12.21
C GLN A 569 -0.63 0.95 12.99
N GLY A 570 -0.14 1.07 14.23
CA GLY A 570 0.29 -0.05 15.05
C GLY A 570 1.64 -0.66 14.67
N TYR A 571 2.38 -0.04 13.75
CA TYR A 571 3.75 -0.41 13.41
C TYR A 571 4.51 0.78 12.83
N PHE A 572 5.84 0.67 12.82
CA PHE A 572 6.72 1.59 12.11
C PHE A 572 7.88 0.82 11.47
N MET A 573 8.62 1.48 10.59
CA MET A 573 9.75 0.88 9.89
C MET A 573 11.06 1.54 10.32
N VAL A 574 12.15 0.79 10.26
CA VAL A 574 13.51 1.32 10.46
C VAL A 574 14.34 0.99 9.22
N ASN A 575 14.90 2.00 8.59
CA ASN A 575 15.91 1.82 7.54
C ASN A 575 17.31 1.84 8.15
N VAL A 576 18.20 1.00 7.65
CA VAL A 576 19.59 0.89 8.10
C VAL A 576 20.50 0.82 6.88
N GLN A 577 21.48 1.71 6.85
CA GLN A 577 22.42 1.82 5.75
C GLN A 577 23.85 1.93 6.30
N LEU A 578 24.70 0.97 5.95
CA LEU A 578 26.14 1.01 6.24
C LEU A 578 26.88 1.71 5.09
N PRO A 579 28.14 2.15 5.31
CA PRO A 579 28.99 2.67 4.23
C PRO A 579 29.08 1.74 3.01
N GLU A 580 29.39 2.33 1.86
CA GLU A 580 29.51 1.61 0.59
C GLU A 580 30.45 0.39 0.68
N ALA A 581 30.11 -0.67 -0.04
CA ALA A 581 30.80 -1.95 -0.06
C ALA A 581 30.90 -2.69 1.30
N ALA A 582 30.12 -2.29 2.32
CA ALA A 582 30.01 -3.07 3.54
C ALA A 582 29.41 -4.47 3.26
N SER A 583 30.03 -5.51 3.83
CA SER A 583 29.56 -6.88 3.67
C SER A 583 28.30 -7.16 4.47
N LEU A 584 27.52 -8.15 4.03
CA LEU A 584 26.32 -8.60 4.74
C LEU A 584 26.65 -8.99 6.19
N GLN A 585 27.81 -9.62 6.45
CA GLN A 585 28.22 -9.99 7.80
C GLN A 585 28.39 -8.78 8.71
N ARG A 586 28.92 -7.66 8.19
CA ARG A 586 29.05 -6.39 8.92
C ARG A 586 27.67 -5.79 9.20
N THR A 587 26.80 -5.78 8.20
CA THR A 587 25.41 -5.34 8.34
C THR A 587 24.67 -6.14 9.41
N MET A 588 24.78 -7.47 9.38
CA MET A 588 24.16 -8.35 10.39
C MET A 588 24.70 -8.11 11.81
N THR A 589 25.92 -7.61 11.94
CA THR A 589 26.50 -7.26 13.25
C THR A 589 25.86 -5.98 13.80
N VAL A 590 25.75 -4.94 12.96
CA VAL A 590 25.07 -3.69 13.31
C VAL A 590 23.58 -3.94 13.60
N MET A 591 22.92 -4.78 12.80
CA MET A 591 21.53 -5.15 13.01
C MET A 591 21.28 -5.76 14.39
N LYS A 592 22.21 -6.55 14.95
CA LYS A 592 22.07 -7.10 16.31
C LYS A 592 22.08 -6.00 17.37
N SER A 593 22.88 -4.96 17.19
CA SER A 593 22.90 -3.80 18.08
C SER A 593 21.60 -3.00 17.97
N ILE A 594 21.09 -2.78 16.75
CA ILE A 594 19.80 -2.11 16.51
C ILE A 594 18.65 -2.90 17.11
N ASP A 595 18.61 -4.20 16.87
CA ASP A 595 17.60 -5.12 17.40
C ASP A 595 17.56 -5.08 18.94
N ALA A 596 18.71 -4.98 19.61
CA ALA A 596 18.77 -4.82 21.06
C ALA A 596 18.20 -3.47 21.54
N ILE A 597 18.47 -2.38 20.81
CA ILE A 597 17.92 -1.04 21.10
C ILE A 597 16.40 -1.06 20.92
N LEU A 598 15.91 -1.61 19.81
CA LEU A 598 14.48 -1.69 19.53
C LEU A 598 13.75 -2.54 20.56
N ARG A 599 14.30 -3.72 20.93
CA ARG A 599 13.71 -4.57 21.99
C ARG A 599 13.75 -3.94 23.39
N SER A 600 14.56 -2.90 23.60
CA SER A 600 14.54 -2.16 24.88
C SER A 600 13.33 -1.24 25.03
N GLU A 601 12.62 -0.95 23.93
CA GLU A 601 11.41 -0.13 23.98
C GLU A 601 10.19 -0.97 24.38
N PRO A 602 9.54 -0.66 25.52
CA PRO A 602 8.47 -1.51 26.07
C PRO A 602 7.19 -1.53 25.22
N ALA A 603 7.04 -0.57 24.30
CA ALA A 603 5.88 -0.46 23.41
C ALA A 603 5.98 -1.34 22.16
N ILE A 604 7.16 -1.90 21.86
CA ILE A 604 7.39 -2.76 20.69
C ILE A 604 7.14 -4.22 21.08
N GLU A 605 6.30 -4.90 20.32
CA GLU A 605 5.97 -6.32 20.50
C GLU A 605 6.92 -7.22 19.69
N TYR A 606 7.13 -6.89 18.40
CA TYR A 606 8.00 -7.64 17.51
C TYR A 606 8.98 -6.73 16.78
N VAL A 607 10.25 -7.15 16.76
CA VAL A 607 11.32 -6.54 15.96
C VAL A 607 11.70 -7.53 14.87
N SER A 608 11.29 -7.25 13.63
CA SER A 608 11.53 -8.14 12.49
C SER A 608 12.45 -7.50 11.49
N GLY A 609 13.69 -7.99 11.41
CA GLY A 609 14.74 -7.42 10.56
C GLY A 609 15.06 -8.29 9.35
N ILE A 610 15.31 -7.65 8.21
CA ILE A 610 15.89 -8.27 7.02
C ILE A 610 17.16 -7.51 6.65
N GLY A 611 18.30 -8.20 6.71
CA GLY A 611 19.57 -7.72 6.20
C GLY A 611 19.73 -8.10 4.73
N GLY A 612 20.43 -7.26 3.97
CA GLY A 612 20.66 -7.47 2.55
C GLY A 612 19.60 -6.84 1.63
N TYR A 613 18.70 -6.01 2.16
CA TYR A 613 17.59 -5.42 1.40
C TYR A 613 17.26 -4.02 1.93
N SER A 614 16.93 -3.10 1.03
CA SER A 614 16.34 -1.81 1.38
C SER A 614 14.89 -1.76 0.91
N MET A 615 13.97 -1.47 1.82
CA MET A 615 12.56 -1.24 1.48
C MET A 615 12.36 0.06 0.69
N LEU A 616 13.17 1.08 0.98
CA LEU A 616 12.99 2.41 0.37
C LEU A 616 13.45 2.44 -1.09
N SER A 617 14.62 1.87 -1.41
CA SER A 617 15.08 1.75 -2.82
C SER A 617 14.56 0.49 -3.50
N GLN A 618 13.91 -0.42 -2.76
CA GLN A 618 13.42 -1.72 -3.22
C GLN A 618 14.51 -2.63 -3.84
N THR A 619 15.78 -2.40 -3.49
CA THR A 619 16.94 -3.14 -4.02
C THR A 619 17.56 -4.08 -2.99
N SER A 620 18.08 -5.21 -3.48
CA SER A 620 18.90 -6.12 -2.67
C SER A 620 20.32 -5.58 -2.61
N SER A 621 20.83 -5.35 -1.40
CA SER A 621 22.21 -4.89 -1.21
C SER A 621 22.75 -5.33 0.15
N PRO A 622 23.98 -5.89 0.20
CA PRO A 622 24.62 -6.33 1.44
C PRO A 622 24.73 -5.26 2.53
N ARG A 623 24.82 -3.97 2.17
CA ARG A 623 25.02 -2.87 3.13
C ARG A 623 23.72 -2.37 3.77
N ASN A 624 22.58 -2.74 3.19
CA ASN A 624 21.28 -2.26 3.60
C ASN A 624 20.58 -3.30 4.48
N ALA A 625 19.79 -2.81 5.41
CA ALA A 625 18.86 -3.62 6.17
C ALA A 625 17.63 -2.78 6.50
N PHE A 626 16.54 -3.46 6.81
CA PHE A 626 15.36 -2.79 7.33
C PHE A 626 14.70 -3.61 8.43
N PHE A 627 13.91 -2.94 9.27
CA PHE A 627 13.09 -3.59 10.29
C PHE A 627 11.63 -3.19 10.17
N PHE A 628 10.73 -4.16 10.30
CA PHE A 628 9.34 -3.93 10.72
C PHE A 628 9.27 -4.01 12.24
N CYS A 629 8.84 -2.93 12.87
CA CYS A 629 8.64 -2.85 14.32
C CYS A 629 7.14 -2.79 14.60
N SER A 630 6.58 -3.91 15.04
CA SER A 630 5.17 -4.01 15.39
C SER A 630 4.98 -3.53 16.82
N LEU A 631 4.05 -2.61 17.01
CA LEU A 631 3.72 -2.09 18.32
C LEU A 631 2.74 -3.03 19.03
N LYS A 632 2.70 -2.90 20.35
CA LYS A 632 1.69 -3.56 21.17
C LYS A 632 0.27 -3.09 20.82
N PRO A 633 -0.77 -3.86 21.20
CA PRO A 633 -2.15 -3.44 21.07
C PRO A 633 -2.43 -2.03 21.64
N TYR A 634 -3.38 -1.31 21.06
CA TYR A 634 -3.66 0.10 21.40
C TYR A 634 -4.13 0.28 22.86
N ASP A 635 -4.81 -0.72 23.43
CA ASP A 635 -5.25 -0.75 24.82
C ASP A 635 -4.09 -0.81 25.83
N GLU A 636 -2.93 -1.33 25.43
CA GLU A 636 -1.70 -1.30 26.22
C GLU A 636 -0.89 0.01 26.04
N ARG A 637 -1.30 0.88 25.10
CA ARG A 637 -0.56 2.09 24.67
C ARG A 637 -1.38 3.39 24.73
N MET A 638 -2.23 3.55 25.75
CA MET A 638 -3.15 4.69 25.85
C MET A 638 -2.49 6.04 26.20
N THR A 639 -1.24 6.08 26.68
CA THR A 639 -0.58 7.34 27.01
C THR A 639 0.07 7.97 25.78
N ALA A 640 0.10 9.31 25.69
CA ALA A 640 0.65 10.02 24.55
C ALA A 640 2.10 9.59 24.23
N ALA A 641 2.92 9.30 25.24
CA ALA A 641 4.30 8.85 25.06
C ALA A 641 4.43 7.44 24.44
N LEU A 642 3.38 6.62 24.47
CA LEU A 642 3.32 5.27 23.91
C LEU A 642 2.63 5.23 22.53
N GLN A 643 2.33 6.38 21.95
CA GLN A 643 1.86 6.48 20.56
C GLN A 643 3.04 6.38 19.59
N ALA A 644 2.76 5.97 18.35
CA ALA A 644 3.79 5.73 17.33
C ALA A 644 4.75 6.92 17.13
N GLY A 645 4.26 8.15 17.03
CA GLY A 645 5.09 9.35 16.82
C GLY A 645 6.18 9.53 17.89
N PRO A 646 5.81 9.67 19.18
CA PRO A 646 6.78 9.76 20.28
C PRO A 646 7.72 8.55 20.41
N ILE A 647 7.24 7.35 20.09
CA ILE A 647 8.09 6.15 20.05
C ILE A 647 9.15 6.27 18.95
N ILE A 648 8.75 6.66 17.73
CA ILE A 648 9.66 6.89 16.59
C ILE A 648 10.71 7.94 16.96
N GLU A 649 10.33 9.04 17.62
CA GLU A 649 11.26 10.06 18.10
C GLU A 649 12.23 9.52 19.17
N SER A 650 11.75 8.70 20.11
CA SER A 650 12.61 8.03 21.10
C SER A 650 13.63 7.10 20.43
N VAL A 651 13.15 6.26 19.52
CA VAL A 651 13.96 5.32 18.75
C VAL A 651 15.00 6.06 17.92
N ASN A 652 14.62 7.11 17.19
CA ASN A 652 15.54 7.91 16.38
C ASN A 652 16.66 8.54 17.21
N ARG A 653 16.36 9.04 18.43
CA ARG A 653 17.39 9.55 19.35
C ARG A 653 18.39 8.46 19.76
N LYS A 654 17.92 7.23 19.98
CA LYS A 654 18.79 6.09 20.33
C LYS A 654 19.60 5.57 19.12
N LEU A 655 19.00 5.55 17.94
CA LEU A 655 19.65 5.08 16.70
C LEU A 655 20.78 6.02 16.23
N PHE A 656 20.69 7.32 16.51
CA PHE A 656 21.73 8.30 16.17
C PHE A 656 23.10 7.98 16.78
N GLY A 657 23.14 7.23 17.90
CA GLY A 657 24.38 6.83 18.57
C GLY A 657 25.13 5.64 17.94
N ILE A 658 24.63 5.04 16.85
CA ILE A 658 25.21 3.81 16.29
C ILE A 658 26.43 4.13 15.42
N PRO A 659 27.63 3.61 15.77
CA PRO A 659 28.82 3.87 14.98
C PRO A 659 28.81 3.07 13.67
N GLY A 660 29.13 3.75 12.57
CA GLY A 660 29.39 3.10 11.28
C GLY A 660 28.15 2.63 10.52
N ALA A 661 26.96 3.14 10.86
CA ALA A 661 25.72 3.00 10.08
C ALA A 661 24.81 4.21 10.29
N ILE A 662 24.01 4.53 9.28
CA ILE A 662 22.90 5.47 9.40
C ILE A 662 21.64 4.64 9.59
N ALA A 663 20.94 4.82 10.72
CA ALA A 663 19.69 4.14 11.01
C ALA A 663 18.64 5.16 11.46
N PHE A 664 17.44 5.07 10.89
CA PHE A 664 16.33 5.93 11.26
C PHE A 664 14.99 5.22 11.12
N ALA A 665 14.08 5.51 12.04
CA ALA A 665 12.71 5.07 12.09
C ALA A 665 11.80 6.09 11.40
N PHE A 666 10.79 5.59 10.69
CA PHE A 666 9.78 6.38 9.99
C PHE A 666 8.42 5.66 10.00
N PRO A 667 7.30 6.41 10.02
CA PRO A 667 5.97 5.83 9.95
C PRO A 667 5.67 5.28 8.55
N PRO A 668 4.71 4.34 8.41
CA PRO A 668 4.20 3.95 7.11
C PRO A 668 3.45 5.12 6.41
N PRO A 669 3.28 5.06 5.07
CA PRO A 669 2.50 6.06 4.35
C PRO A 669 1.02 6.04 4.78
N ALA A 670 0.36 7.21 4.77
CA ALA A 670 -1.04 7.37 5.18
C ALA A 670 -2.04 6.57 4.33
N ILE A 671 -1.75 6.41 3.02
CA ILE A 671 -2.48 5.50 2.14
C ILE A 671 -1.52 4.37 1.74
N PRO A 672 -1.69 3.15 2.28
CA PRO A 672 -0.90 2.01 1.88
C PRO A 672 -0.95 1.79 0.36
N GLY A 673 0.21 1.57 -0.26
CA GLY A 673 0.32 1.29 -1.70
C GLY A 673 0.52 2.50 -2.61
N ILE A 674 0.54 3.73 -2.07
CA ILE A 674 0.95 4.92 -2.82
C ILE A 674 2.23 5.52 -2.21
N GLY A 675 3.36 5.29 -2.87
CA GLY A 675 4.67 5.71 -2.39
C GLY A 675 5.20 4.88 -1.21
N GLN A 676 6.47 5.08 -0.85
CA GLN A 676 7.14 4.36 0.24
C GLN A 676 7.32 5.21 1.51
N ALA A 677 7.22 6.53 1.40
CA ALA A 677 7.41 7.49 2.47
C ALA A 677 6.38 8.64 2.35
N SER A 678 6.17 9.36 3.46
CA SER A 678 5.36 10.58 3.48
C SER A 678 6.14 11.77 2.92
N GLY A 679 5.43 12.76 2.36
CA GLY A 679 6.00 14.00 1.80
C GLY A 679 5.86 14.11 0.28
N VAL A 680 6.87 14.71 -0.35
CA VAL A 680 6.95 14.94 -1.80
C VAL A 680 7.92 13.93 -2.42
N ASP A 681 7.49 13.28 -3.50
CA ASP A 681 8.21 12.24 -4.22
C ASP A 681 8.31 12.59 -5.71
N PHE A 682 9.54 12.69 -6.22
CA PHE A 682 9.81 13.08 -7.59
C PHE A 682 11.11 12.49 -8.12
N PHE A 683 11.18 12.42 -9.44
CA PHE A 683 12.37 12.03 -10.18
C PHE A 683 12.99 13.23 -10.86
N ILE A 684 14.32 13.32 -10.83
CA ILE A 684 15.09 14.08 -11.82
C ILE A 684 15.42 13.13 -12.97
N GLN A 685 15.15 13.57 -14.21
CA GLN A 685 15.25 12.75 -15.41
C GLN A 685 16.28 13.32 -16.38
N ASP A 686 17.08 12.45 -16.97
CA ASP A 686 17.87 12.75 -18.17
C ASP A 686 17.07 12.36 -19.42
N ARG A 687 16.75 13.37 -20.24
CA ARG A 687 15.93 13.19 -21.45
C ARG A 687 16.74 13.07 -22.74
N ALA A 688 18.07 13.20 -22.66
CA ALA A 688 18.97 13.09 -23.80
C ALA A 688 19.76 11.77 -23.83
N GLY A 689 19.75 11.00 -22.73
CA GLY A 689 20.37 9.67 -22.68
C GLY A 689 21.89 9.72 -22.48
N HIS A 690 22.35 10.67 -21.67
CA HIS A 690 23.71 10.77 -21.17
C HIS A 690 24.07 9.65 -20.19
N ASP A 691 25.25 9.74 -19.58
CA ASP A 691 25.74 8.79 -18.59
C ASP A 691 25.21 9.09 -17.17
N VAL A 692 25.55 8.21 -16.23
CA VAL A 692 25.14 8.32 -14.83
C VAL A 692 25.79 9.54 -14.15
N ASP A 693 27.03 9.87 -14.53
CA ASP A 693 27.79 10.97 -13.94
C ASP A 693 27.19 12.34 -14.30
N TYR A 694 26.71 12.50 -15.54
CA TYR A 694 25.99 13.70 -15.97
C TYR A 694 24.70 13.89 -15.16
N LEU A 695 23.88 12.83 -15.03
CA LEU A 695 22.65 12.87 -14.25
C LEU A 695 22.93 13.18 -12.77
N TRP A 696 23.95 12.56 -12.19
CA TRP A 696 24.36 12.80 -10.81
C TRP A 696 24.84 14.23 -10.59
N SER A 697 25.74 14.75 -11.44
CA SER A 697 26.35 16.06 -11.26
C SER A 697 25.29 17.18 -11.25
N ASN A 698 24.33 17.11 -12.16
CA ASN A 698 23.22 18.05 -12.22
C ASN A 698 22.24 17.86 -11.05
N THR A 699 21.95 16.63 -10.66
CA THR A 699 21.12 16.34 -9.48
C THR A 699 21.75 16.85 -8.19
N ALA A 700 23.07 16.71 -8.02
CA ALA A 700 23.80 17.24 -6.88
C ALA A 700 23.75 18.77 -6.83
N ASN A 701 23.86 19.44 -7.98
CA ASN A 701 23.69 20.90 -8.08
C ASN A 701 22.25 21.34 -7.72
N PHE A 702 21.25 20.62 -8.23
CA PHE A 702 19.85 20.81 -7.85
C PHE A 702 19.68 20.69 -6.33
N LEU A 703 20.19 19.61 -5.71
CA LEU A 703 20.10 19.38 -4.27
C LEU A 703 20.78 20.48 -3.45
N ALA A 704 21.95 20.96 -3.89
CA ALA A 704 22.67 22.05 -3.23
C ALA A 704 21.88 23.37 -3.23
N THR A 705 21.07 23.61 -4.27
CA THR A 705 20.20 24.80 -4.37
C THR A 705 18.89 24.59 -3.62
N ALA A 706 18.26 23.42 -3.76
CA ALA A 706 17.02 23.07 -3.10
C ALA A 706 17.15 23.08 -1.57
N ARG A 707 18.27 22.62 -1.01
CA ARG A 707 18.54 22.67 0.45
C ARG A 707 18.58 24.09 1.05
N LYS A 708 18.67 25.14 0.22
CA LYS A 708 18.64 26.54 0.67
C LYS A 708 17.23 27.11 0.74
N ARG A 709 16.22 26.39 0.23
CA ARG A 709 14.83 26.84 0.21
C ARG A 709 14.20 26.67 1.61
N PRO A 710 13.60 27.73 2.18
CA PRO A 710 12.97 27.64 3.50
C PRO A 710 11.74 26.73 3.52
N GLU A 711 11.14 26.45 2.37
CA GLU A 711 9.97 25.57 2.23
C GLU A 711 10.30 24.07 2.43
N LEU A 712 11.58 23.68 2.36
CA LEU A 712 12.04 22.29 2.39
C LEU A 712 12.82 22.01 3.68
N ALA A 713 12.37 21.07 4.52
CA ALA A 713 13.09 20.68 5.73
C ALA A 713 14.18 19.64 5.46
N GLN A 714 13.84 18.61 4.68
CA GLN A 714 14.75 17.50 4.39
C GLN A 714 14.62 17.07 2.93
N LEU A 715 15.76 16.74 2.33
CA LEU A 715 15.89 16.16 1.00
C LEU A 715 16.70 14.87 1.15
N ASN A 716 16.00 13.75 1.08
CA ASN A 716 16.55 12.42 1.25
C ASN A 716 16.77 11.77 -0.12
N LEU A 717 17.94 11.16 -0.26
CA LEU A 717 18.38 10.48 -1.46
C LEU A 717 19.07 9.17 -1.06
N LEU A 718 18.71 8.07 -1.72
CA LEU A 718 19.30 6.75 -1.48
C LEU A 718 20.26 6.31 -2.59
N PHE A 719 20.26 7.03 -3.70
CA PHE A 719 21.12 6.75 -4.84
C PHE A 719 22.57 7.13 -4.54
N THR A 720 23.49 6.20 -4.74
CA THR A 720 24.93 6.44 -4.73
C THR A 720 25.50 6.18 -6.13
N PRO A 721 26.13 7.19 -6.78
CA PRO A 721 26.68 7.05 -8.12
C PRO A 721 28.02 6.28 -8.17
N ALA A 722 28.78 6.30 -7.08
CA ALA A 722 30.18 5.87 -7.06
C ALA A 722 30.44 4.83 -5.96
N VAL A 723 29.80 3.67 -6.08
CA VAL A 723 30.13 2.49 -5.25
C VAL A 723 31.42 1.87 -5.79
N PRO A 724 32.38 1.48 -4.93
CA PRO A 724 33.58 0.77 -5.36
C PRO A 724 33.24 -0.54 -6.08
N GLN A 725 33.75 -0.70 -7.30
CA GLN A 725 33.57 -1.86 -8.15
C GLN A 725 34.91 -2.32 -8.73
N PHE A 726 34.90 -3.47 -9.42
CA PHE A 726 36.04 -3.92 -10.21
C PHE A 726 35.58 -4.16 -11.64
N PHE A 727 36.33 -3.62 -12.60
CA PHE A 727 36.10 -3.83 -14.02
C PHE A 727 37.10 -4.84 -14.57
N ALA A 728 36.60 -5.93 -15.14
CA ALA A 728 37.41 -6.97 -15.76
C ALA A 728 37.67 -6.61 -17.23
N THR A 729 38.89 -6.20 -17.56
CA THR A 729 39.27 -5.92 -18.96
C THR A 729 39.83 -7.17 -19.60
N VAL A 730 39.15 -7.70 -20.63
CA VAL A 730 39.60 -8.85 -21.42
C VAL A 730 40.42 -8.38 -22.62
N ASP A 731 41.66 -8.83 -22.72
CA ASP A 731 42.52 -8.64 -23.89
C ASP A 731 42.09 -9.60 -25.02
N LYS A 732 41.20 -9.08 -25.88
CA LYS A 732 40.64 -9.83 -27.01
C LYS A 732 41.70 -10.23 -28.04
N ASP A 733 42.68 -9.36 -28.30
CA ASP A 733 43.74 -9.63 -29.27
C ASP A 733 44.61 -10.79 -28.81
N LYS A 734 44.94 -10.82 -27.51
CA LYS A 734 45.71 -11.91 -26.91
C LYS A 734 44.90 -13.19 -26.79
N ALA A 735 43.62 -13.11 -26.45
CA ALA A 735 42.72 -14.28 -26.44
C ALA A 735 42.67 -14.95 -27.82
N LEU A 736 42.44 -14.17 -28.88
CA LEU A 736 42.40 -14.68 -30.25
C LEU A 736 43.76 -15.23 -30.71
N LYS A 737 44.87 -14.57 -30.39
CA LYS A 737 46.24 -15.07 -30.69
C LYS A 737 46.55 -16.40 -30.00
N LEU A 738 46.06 -16.59 -28.79
CA LEU A 738 46.23 -17.84 -28.03
C LEU A 738 45.20 -18.91 -28.40
N GLY A 739 44.28 -18.60 -29.33
CA GLY A 739 43.24 -19.51 -29.80
C GLY A 739 42.14 -19.76 -28.77
N VAL A 740 41.90 -18.82 -27.86
CA VAL A 740 40.86 -18.91 -26.82
C VAL A 740 39.58 -18.21 -27.34
N PRO A 741 38.42 -18.91 -27.37
CA PRO A 741 37.15 -18.27 -27.67
C PRO A 741 36.82 -17.20 -26.63
N ILE A 742 36.45 -16.00 -27.10
CA ILE A 742 36.16 -14.87 -26.21
C ILE A 742 34.95 -15.16 -25.31
N ASN A 743 33.95 -15.88 -25.82
CA ASN A 743 32.76 -16.24 -25.06
C ASN A 743 33.11 -17.10 -23.84
N ASP A 744 34.01 -18.08 -24.00
CA ASP A 744 34.45 -18.95 -22.90
C ASP A 744 35.10 -18.15 -21.77
N VAL A 745 35.82 -17.07 -22.09
CA VAL A 745 36.40 -16.17 -21.07
C VAL A 745 35.31 -15.49 -20.24
N TYR A 746 34.27 -14.96 -20.88
CA TYR A 746 33.18 -14.30 -20.18
C TYR A 746 32.26 -15.28 -19.44
N GLU A 747 32.00 -16.46 -20.01
CA GLU A 747 31.22 -17.53 -19.37
C GLU A 747 31.92 -18.06 -18.10
N GLU A 748 33.25 -18.25 -18.16
CA GLU A 748 34.05 -18.66 -17.01
C GLU A 748 34.00 -17.59 -15.90
N LEU A 749 34.17 -16.30 -16.24
CA LEU A 749 34.05 -15.19 -15.28
C LEU A 749 32.64 -15.09 -14.67
N GLN A 750 31.60 -15.12 -15.51
CA GLN A 750 30.21 -15.04 -15.07
C GLN A 750 29.86 -16.20 -14.14
N THR A 751 30.21 -17.43 -14.53
CA THR A 751 29.84 -18.62 -13.76
C THR A 751 30.57 -18.67 -12.43
N LEU A 752 31.88 -18.43 -12.41
CA LEU A 752 32.67 -18.56 -11.18
C LEU A 752 32.40 -17.44 -10.18
N LEU A 753 32.14 -16.21 -10.64
CA LEU A 753 31.93 -15.04 -9.77
C LEU A 753 30.45 -14.75 -9.47
N GLY A 754 29.58 -14.86 -10.47
CA GLY A 754 28.16 -14.47 -10.39
C GLY A 754 27.17 -15.64 -10.34
N GLY A 755 27.63 -16.86 -10.63
CA GLY A 755 26.80 -18.05 -10.70
C GLY A 755 26.05 -18.18 -12.02
N TYR A 756 25.90 -19.43 -12.49
CA TYR A 756 25.23 -19.75 -13.74
C TYR A 756 24.05 -20.69 -13.52
N TYR A 757 22.89 -20.32 -14.05
CA TYR A 757 21.70 -21.15 -14.06
C TYR A 757 21.78 -22.18 -15.19
N VAL A 758 21.91 -23.46 -14.83
CA VAL A 758 22.07 -24.54 -15.81
C VAL A 758 20.70 -25.06 -16.28
N ASN A 759 19.95 -25.67 -15.36
CA ASN A 759 18.66 -26.29 -15.62
C ASN A 759 17.92 -26.55 -14.30
N GLN A 760 16.98 -27.50 -14.29
CA GLN A 760 16.10 -27.77 -13.15
C GLN A 760 16.13 -29.24 -12.75
N PHE A 761 15.71 -29.52 -11.51
CA PHE A 761 15.55 -30.87 -10.98
C PHE A 761 14.26 -31.00 -10.17
N ASN A 762 13.79 -32.22 -9.95
CA ASN A 762 12.50 -32.48 -9.31
C ASN A 762 12.71 -33.11 -7.94
N ARG A 763 12.19 -32.49 -6.87
CA ARG A 763 12.24 -33.05 -5.51
C ARG A 763 11.12 -32.50 -4.65
N PHE A 764 10.62 -33.30 -3.71
CA PHE A 764 9.53 -32.92 -2.79
C PHE A 764 8.26 -32.45 -3.53
N GLY A 765 7.99 -33.03 -4.70
CA GLY A 765 6.84 -32.63 -5.55
C GLY A 765 7.02 -31.27 -6.25
N ARG A 766 8.19 -30.65 -6.18
CA ARG A 766 8.49 -29.34 -6.78
C ARG A 766 9.65 -29.41 -7.77
N VAL A 767 9.70 -28.38 -8.61
CA VAL A 767 10.81 -28.12 -9.52
C VAL A 767 11.71 -27.07 -8.89
N TRP A 768 13.00 -27.39 -8.80
CA TRP A 768 14.03 -26.54 -8.22
C TRP A 768 15.12 -26.29 -9.25
N LYS A 769 15.94 -25.26 -9.05
CA LYS A 769 16.98 -24.85 -10.00
C LYS A 769 18.35 -25.45 -9.64
N VAL A 770 19.19 -25.58 -10.66
CA VAL A 770 20.59 -26.03 -10.54
C VAL A 770 21.50 -24.87 -10.89
N PHE A 771 22.43 -24.54 -9.99
CA PHE A 771 23.41 -23.48 -10.18
C PHE A 771 24.83 -24.01 -10.07
N VAL A 772 25.70 -23.49 -10.92
CA VAL A 772 27.15 -23.69 -10.86
C VAL A 772 27.80 -22.37 -10.45
N GLU A 773 28.66 -22.39 -9.43
CA GLU A 773 29.37 -21.21 -8.94
C GLU A 773 30.68 -21.65 -8.26
N ALA A 774 31.69 -20.78 -8.16
CA ALA A 774 32.91 -21.15 -7.44
C ALA A 774 32.68 -21.27 -5.92
N GLU A 775 33.43 -22.17 -5.27
CA GLU A 775 33.51 -22.21 -3.81
C GLU A 775 33.94 -20.83 -3.26
N PRO A 776 33.38 -20.36 -2.12
CA PRO A 776 33.62 -19.00 -1.62
C PRO A 776 35.09 -18.63 -1.48
N GLN A 777 35.97 -19.59 -1.15
CA GLN A 777 37.40 -19.36 -0.99
C GLN A 777 38.14 -18.94 -2.26
N TYR A 778 37.58 -19.18 -3.45
CA TYR A 778 38.17 -18.82 -4.74
C TYR A 778 37.59 -17.52 -5.35
N ARG A 779 36.85 -16.73 -4.55
CA ARG A 779 36.20 -15.49 -5.01
C ARG A 779 36.08 -14.44 -3.92
N ASN A 780 37.05 -14.44 -2.99
CA ASN A 780 37.10 -13.47 -1.90
C ASN A 780 37.89 -12.22 -2.28
N LYS A 781 38.86 -12.35 -3.19
CA LYS A 781 39.77 -11.29 -3.61
C LYS A 781 39.96 -11.31 -5.12
N THR A 782 40.37 -10.18 -5.69
CA THR A 782 40.62 -10.08 -7.13
C THR A 782 41.71 -11.02 -7.63
N THR A 783 42.71 -11.32 -6.80
CA THR A 783 43.78 -12.30 -7.11
C THR A 783 43.28 -13.73 -7.23
N ASP A 784 42.06 -14.04 -6.76
CA ASP A 784 41.52 -15.39 -6.89
C ASP A 784 41.13 -15.71 -8.34
N VAL A 785 40.86 -14.68 -9.16
CA VAL A 785 40.62 -14.82 -10.61
C VAL A 785 41.84 -15.39 -11.34
N ASP A 786 43.05 -15.20 -10.80
CA ASP A 786 44.28 -15.74 -11.38
C ASP A 786 44.32 -17.28 -11.37
N GLN A 787 43.47 -17.90 -10.54
CA GLN A 787 43.33 -19.35 -10.43
C GLN A 787 42.33 -19.93 -11.42
N PHE A 788 41.66 -19.09 -12.22
CA PHE A 788 40.70 -19.54 -13.20
C PHE A 788 41.39 -19.80 -14.54
N TYR A 789 40.90 -20.79 -15.29
CA TYR A 789 41.54 -21.21 -16.53
C TYR A 789 40.49 -21.45 -17.61
N VAL A 790 40.86 -21.14 -18.85
CA VAL A 790 40.07 -21.41 -20.05
C VAL A 790 40.86 -22.30 -20.99
N ARG A 791 40.17 -23.09 -21.81
CA ARG A 791 40.82 -23.98 -22.78
C ARG A 791 40.93 -23.28 -24.13
N ASN A 792 42.08 -23.38 -24.78
CA ASN A 792 42.22 -22.94 -26.17
C ASN A 792 41.85 -24.03 -27.19
N ASN A 793 41.76 -23.66 -28.46
CA ASN A 793 41.42 -24.56 -29.56
C ASN A 793 42.41 -25.74 -29.74
N ASN A 794 43.63 -25.62 -29.19
CA ASN A 794 44.64 -26.68 -29.20
C ASN A 794 44.55 -27.62 -27.98
N GLY A 795 43.56 -27.41 -27.10
CA GLY A 795 43.35 -28.20 -25.88
C GLY A 795 44.21 -27.79 -24.68
N ALA A 796 45.05 -26.76 -24.82
CA ALA A 796 45.87 -26.26 -23.72
C ALA A 796 45.07 -25.34 -22.79
N MET A 797 45.36 -25.41 -21.49
CA MET A 797 44.75 -24.54 -20.48
C MET A 797 45.52 -23.22 -20.39
N VAL A 798 44.82 -22.11 -20.51
CA VAL A 798 45.34 -20.74 -20.42
C VAL A 798 44.78 -20.09 -19.15
N PRO A 799 45.63 -19.61 -18.22
CA PRO A 799 45.16 -18.93 -17.02
C PRO A 799 44.53 -17.58 -17.39
N LEU A 800 43.41 -17.25 -16.74
CA LEU A 800 42.68 -16.01 -16.99
C LEU A 800 43.51 -14.77 -16.65
N SER A 801 44.46 -14.85 -15.71
CA SER A 801 45.43 -13.77 -15.44
C SER A 801 46.26 -13.35 -16.66
N THR A 802 46.39 -14.21 -17.67
CA THR A 802 47.07 -13.87 -18.93
C THR A 802 46.19 -13.01 -19.85
N LEU A 803 44.87 -13.11 -19.71
CA LEU A 803 43.86 -12.54 -20.62
C LEU A 803 43.04 -11.42 -19.97
N VAL A 804 42.92 -11.41 -18.65
CA VAL A 804 42.02 -10.54 -17.90
C VAL A 804 42.83 -9.70 -16.93
N THR A 805 42.58 -8.39 -16.94
CA THR A 805 43.12 -7.46 -15.96
C THR A 805 41.98 -6.86 -15.15
N MET A 806 42.04 -7.01 -13.81
CA MET A 806 41.08 -6.42 -12.90
C MET A 806 41.52 -5.00 -12.51
N ARG A 807 40.75 -3.99 -12.88
CA ARG A 807 40.98 -2.60 -12.44
C ARG A 807 39.93 -2.18 -11.42
N ARG A 808 40.31 -1.35 -10.45
CA ARG A 808 39.33 -0.68 -9.59
C ARG A 808 38.53 0.30 -10.44
N ASP A 809 37.23 0.30 -10.25
CA ASP A 809 36.30 1.18 -10.94
C ASP A 809 35.23 1.64 -9.93
N THR A 810 34.35 2.54 -10.35
CA THR A 810 33.18 2.91 -9.56
C THR A 810 31.93 2.91 -10.42
N GLY A 811 30.81 2.53 -9.84
CA GLY A 811 29.52 2.55 -10.52
C GLY A 811 28.35 2.66 -9.57
N PRO A 812 27.14 2.86 -10.09
CA PRO A 812 25.95 3.00 -9.26
C PRO A 812 25.63 1.68 -8.54
N GLU A 813 25.07 1.76 -7.33
CA GLU A 813 24.55 0.58 -6.60
C GLU A 813 23.34 -0.05 -7.34
N TYR A 814 22.53 0.83 -7.91
CA TYR A 814 21.37 0.54 -8.71
C TYR A 814 21.10 1.74 -9.63
N THR A 815 20.42 1.53 -10.74
CA THR A 815 19.88 2.64 -11.55
C THR A 815 18.36 2.58 -11.55
N THR A 816 17.73 3.74 -11.77
CA THR A 816 16.28 3.82 -11.98
C THR A 816 15.97 4.45 -13.31
N ARG A 817 14.84 4.06 -13.88
CA ARG A 817 14.26 4.73 -15.04
C ARG A 817 12.81 5.04 -14.74
N PHE A 818 12.36 6.21 -15.18
CA PHE A 818 10.97 6.66 -15.03
C PHE A 818 10.47 7.14 -16.38
N ASN A 819 9.43 6.49 -16.90
CA ASN A 819 8.89 6.72 -18.25
C ASN A 819 9.97 6.73 -19.34
N GLU A 820 10.77 5.66 -19.42
CA GLU A 820 11.87 5.47 -20.38
C GLU A 820 13.10 6.39 -20.22
N TYR A 821 13.13 7.26 -19.23
CA TYR A 821 14.28 8.13 -18.96
C TYR A 821 15.06 7.64 -17.76
N ARG A 822 16.40 7.60 -17.84
CA ARG A 822 17.22 7.37 -16.65
C ARG A 822 16.95 8.49 -15.66
N SER A 823 16.75 8.11 -14.40
CA SER A 823 16.29 9.02 -13.37
C SER A 823 16.91 8.76 -12.01
N ILE A 824 16.80 9.75 -11.13
CA ILE A 824 17.13 9.65 -9.71
C ILE A 824 15.90 10.08 -8.91
N GLU A 825 15.40 9.18 -8.05
CA GLU A 825 14.30 9.43 -7.12
C GLU A 825 14.76 10.26 -5.92
N ILE A 826 13.98 11.27 -5.53
CA ILE A 826 14.27 12.14 -4.41
C ILE A 826 13.00 12.29 -3.56
N PHE A 827 13.15 12.07 -2.24
CA PHE A 827 12.11 12.33 -1.26
C PHE A 827 12.35 13.67 -0.59
N ALA A 828 11.34 14.53 -0.54
CA ALA A 828 11.41 15.82 0.13
C ALA A 828 10.31 15.94 1.19
N ALA A 829 10.65 16.50 2.35
CA ALA A 829 9.67 16.82 3.39
C ALA A 829 9.45 18.34 3.45
N PRO A 830 8.19 18.82 3.51
CA PRO A 830 7.92 20.24 3.72
C PRO A 830 8.45 20.68 5.08
N ALA A 831 8.95 21.92 5.16
CA ALA A 831 9.37 22.49 6.43
C ALA A 831 8.17 22.78 7.36
N PRO A 832 8.36 22.82 8.69
CA PRO A 832 7.29 23.14 9.63
C PRO A 832 6.58 24.45 9.24
N GLY A 833 5.25 24.39 9.09
CA GLY A 833 4.43 25.52 8.66
C GLY A 833 4.25 25.67 7.15
N TYR A 834 4.91 24.84 6.33
CA TYR A 834 4.71 24.78 4.88
C TYR A 834 3.89 23.55 4.48
N SER A 835 3.15 23.67 3.39
CA SER A 835 2.37 22.56 2.81
C SER A 835 3.17 21.76 1.78
N THR A 836 2.67 20.59 1.40
CA THR A 836 3.25 19.81 0.29
C THR A 836 3.17 20.56 -1.04
N ASP A 837 2.12 21.36 -1.28
CA ASP A 837 2.02 22.23 -2.46
C ASP A 837 3.14 23.28 -2.51
N ASP A 838 3.49 23.85 -1.35
CA ASP A 838 4.58 24.83 -1.24
C ASP A 838 5.93 24.17 -1.56
N ALA A 839 6.16 22.97 -1.03
CA ALA A 839 7.35 22.18 -1.33
C ALA A 839 7.42 21.79 -2.82
N MET A 840 6.32 21.31 -3.42
CA MET A 840 6.25 20.97 -4.84
C MET A 840 6.52 22.18 -5.74
N ARG A 841 5.97 23.34 -5.39
CA ARG A 841 6.22 24.60 -6.10
C ARG A 841 7.68 25.03 -5.98
N ALA A 842 8.27 24.97 -4.79
CA ALA A 842 9.68 25.28 -4.60
C ALA A 842 10.58 24.35 -5.41
N ILE A 843 10.30 23.05 -5.43
CA ILE A 843 11.00 22.05 -6.25
C ILE A 843 10.89 22.40 -7.74
N LYS A 844 9.68 22.73 -8.23
CA LYS A 844 9.47 23.15 -9.61
C LYS A 844 10.29 24.40 -9.97
N GLU A 845 10.27 25.43 -9.12
CA GLU A 845 11.05 26.66 -9.33
C GLU A 845 12.57 26.39 -9.38
N VAL A 846 13.07 25.52 -8.49
CA VAL A 846 14.49 25.14 -8.47
C VAL A 846 14.83 24.30 -9.70
N SER A 847 13.96 23.36 -10.10
CA SER A 847 14.13 22.57 -11.31
C SER A 847 14.20 23.44 -12.56
N ASP A 848 13.26 24.38 -12.72
CA ASP A 848 13.18 25.28 -13.88
C ASP A 848 14.38 26.25 -13.98
N SER A 849 15.07 26.52 -12.85
CA SER A 849 16.20 27.45 -12.80
C SER A 849 17.58 26.79 -12.85
N VAL A 850 17.72 25.57 -12.33
CA VAL A 850 19.03 24.90 -12.17
C VAL A 850 19.24 23.80 -13.21
N LEU A 851 18.18 23.09 -13.63
CA LEU A 851 18.34 21.97 -14.54
C LEU A 851 18.59 22.44 -15.98
N PRO A 852 19.52 21.80 -16.71
CA PRO A 852 19.70 22.03 -18.14
C PRO A 852 18.44 21.68 -18.97
N ARG A 853 18.38 22.17 -20.21
CA ARG A 853 17.22 21.96 -21.11
C ARG A 853 16.97 20.50 -21.50
N ASP A 854 18.00 19.67 -21.44
CA ASP A 854 17.93 18.23 -21.71
C ASP A 854 17.58 17.39 -20.48
N MET A 855 17.41 18.03 -19.32
CA MET A 855 16.93 17.40 -18.10
C MET A 855 15.50 17.84 -17.79
N GLY A 856 14.84 17.06 -16.94
CA GLY A 856 13.53 17.40 -16.44
C GLY A 856 13.27 16.82 -15.06
N TYR A 857 12.06 17.02 -14.58
CA TYR A 857 11.56 16.37 -13.38
C TYR A 857 10.20 15.73 -13.67
N ALA A 858 9.84 14.72 -12.88
CA ALA A 858 8.54 14.07 -12.93
C ALA A 858 8.05 13.74 -11.52
N TRP A 859 6.77 13.93 -11.26
CA TRP A 859 6.15 13.56 -9.98
C TRP A 859 5.84 12.07 -9.94
N ASN A 860 6.00 11.46 -8.76
CA ASN A 860 5.67 10.06 -8.51
C ASN A 860 4.63 9.91 -7.38
N GLY A 861 3.97 8.76 -7.32
CA GLY A 861 3.10 8.36 -6.21
C GLY A 861 2.08 9.44 -5.80
N ILE A 862 2.11 9.82 -4.52
CA ILE A 862 1.18 10.82 -3.94
C ILE A 862 1.39 12.19 -4.59
N SER A 863 2.63 12.57 -4.91
CA SER A 863 2.91 13.85 -5.55
C SER A 863 2.37 13.92 -6.97
N TYR A 864 2.38 12.80 -7.71
CA TYR A 864 1.71 12.73 -9.00
C TYR A 864 0.20 12.97 -8.84
N GLN A 865 -0.44 12.25 -7.90
CA GLN A 865 -1.87 12.39 -7.63
C GLN A 865 -2.24 13.81 -7.20
N GLN A 866 -1.40 14.45 -6.39
CA GLN A 866 -1.57 15.84 -5.97
C GLN A 866 -1.39 16.81 -7.15
N SER A 867 -0.43 16.58 -8.04
CA SER A 867 -0.20 17.43 -9.21
C SER A 867 -1.35 17.45 -10.21
N ILE A 868 -2.07 16.33 -10.34
CA ILE A 868 -3.24 16.20 -11.23
C ILE A 868 -4.56 16.50 -10.52
N ALA A 869 -4.57 16.65 -9.19
CA ALA A 869 -5.75 17.01 -8.44
C ALA A 869 -6.15 18.45 -8.81
N GLY A 870 -7.26 18.59 -9.54
CA GLY A 870 -7.80 19.91 -9.90
C GLY A 870 -8.19 20.73 -8.67
N GLY A 871 -8.05 22.05 -8.76
CA GLY A 871 -8.44 22.95 -7.68
C GLY A 871 -9.94 22.83 -7.37
N GLY A 872 -10.29 22.47 -6.13
CA GLY A 872 -11.67 22.28 -5.67
C GLY A 872 -12.55 23.56 -5.69
N ALA A 873 -11.97 24.72 -5.96
CA ALA A 873 -12.67 26.00 -6.00
C ALA A 873 -13.86 26.01 -6.98
N GLY A 874 -13.73 25.34 -8.14
CA GLY A 874 -14.81 25.24 -9.12
C GLY A 874 -16.03 24.47 -8.59
N VAL A 875 -15.80 23.42 -7.79
CA VAL A 875 -16.86 22.63 -7.20
C VAL A 875 -17.58 23.40 -6.09
N PHE A 876 -16.82 24.10 -5.22
CA PHE A 876 -17.44 24.96 -4.21
C PHE A 876 -18.26 26.10 -4.84
N ALA A 877 -17.78 26.71 -5.91
CA ALA A 877 -18.54 27.72 -6.65
C ALA A 877 -19.84 27.14 -7.21
N LEU A 878 -19.79 25.95 -7.81
CA LEU A 878 -20.97 25.24 -8.29
C LEU A 878 -21.96 24.90 -7.16
N SER A 879 -21.47 24.43 -6.01
CA SER A 879 -22.32 24.16 -4.84
C SER A 879 -23.05 25.42 -4.36
N ILE A 880 -22.36 26.56 -4.28
CA ILE A 880 -22.98 27.85 -3.90
C ILE A 880 -24.07 28.25 -4.91
N VAL A 881 -23.81 28.10 -6.20
CA VAL A 881 -24.80 28.40 -7.26
C VAL A 881 -26.01 27.49 -7.15
N LEU A 882 -25.83 26.19 -6.94
CA LEU A 882 -26.94 25.25 -6.80
C LEU A 882 -27.77 25.52 -5.55
N VAL A 883 -27.10 25.80 -4.41
CA VAL A 883 -27.79 26.21 -3.17
C VAL A 883 -28.60 27.48 -3.40
N PHE A 884 -28.02 28.48 -4.07
CA PHE A 884 -28.74 29.71 -4.42
C PHE A 884 -29.99 29.43 -5.25
N LEU A 885 -29.88 28.61 -6.30
CA LEU A 885 -31.01 28.28 -7.18
C LEU A 885 -32.11 27.50 -6.46
N ILE A 886 -31.75 26.55 -5.60
CA ILE A 886 -32.71 25.77 -4.81
C ILE A 886 -33.44 26.67 -3.81
N LEU A 887 -32.71 27.54 -3.11
CA LEU A 887 -33.33 28.51 -2.19
C LEU A 887 -34.20 29.52 -2.94
N ALA A 888 -33.78 29.95 -4.14
CA ALA A 888 -34.57 30.87 -4.95
C ALA A 888 -35.90 30.22 -5.38
N ALA A 889 -35.86 28.94 -5.76
CA ALA A 889 -37.05 28.16 -6.10
C ALA A 889 -37.93 27.90 -4.87
N LEU A 890 -37.34 27.59 -3.72
CA LEU A 890 -38.05 27.32 -2.46
C LEU A 890 -38.79 28.57 -1.96
N TYR A 891 -38.12 29.72 -1.95
CA TYR A 891 -38.68 30.99 -1.47
C TYR A 891 -39.40 31.79 -2.55
N GLN A 892 -39.40 31.32 -3.81
CA GLN A 892 -39.91 32.05 -4.96
C GLN A 892 -39.36 33.49 -5.04
N SER A 893 -38.08 33.66 -4.73
CA SER A 893 -37.43 34.97 -4.59
C SER A 893 -35.95 34.91 -4.90
N TRP A 894 -35.45 35.90 -5.63
CA TRP A 894 -34.02 36.06 -5.91
C TRP A 894 -33.24 36.75 -4.79
N SER A 895 -33.93 37.40 -3.84
CA SER A 895 -33.30 38.18 -2.76
C SER A 895 -33.13 37.38 -1.47
N LEU A 896 -34.12 36.56 -1.10
CA LEU A 896 -34.09 35.77 0.14
C LEU A 896 -32.94 34.75 0.24
N PRO A 897 -32.45 34.12 -0.84
CA PRO A 897 -31.29 33.23 -0.75
C PRO A 897 -30.03 33.90 -0.18
N PHE A 898 -29.85 35.21 -0.40
CA PHE A 898 -28.71 35.94 0.14
C PHE A 898 -28.71 35.97 1.68
N SER A 899 -29.86 35.98 2.34
CA SER A 899 -29.89 35.96 3.81
C SER A 899 -29.32 34.67 4.39
N VAL A 900 -29.47 33.55 3.68
CA VAL A 900 -28.89 32.26 4.05
C VAL A 900 -27.41 32.21 3.69
N LEU A 901 -27.04 32.62 2.46
CA LEU A 901 -25.63 32.59 2.01
C LEU A 901 -24.71 33.50 2.82
N LEU A 902 -25.21 34.64 3.31
CA LEU A 902 -24.44 35.55 4.17
C LEU A 902 -24.13 34.99 5.55
N SER A 903 -24.72 33.86 5.96
CA SER A 903 -24.34 33.14 7.19
C SER A 903 -23.09 32.26 7.01
N VAL A 904 -22.76 31.87 5.77
CA VAL A 904 -21.64 30.97 5.47
C VAL A 904 -20.29 31.47 5.99
N PRO A 905 -19.89 32.75 5.82
CA PRO A 905 -18.62 33.23 6.34
C PRO A 905 -18.48 33.10 7.86
N VAL A 906 -19.58 33.24 8.61
CA VAL A 906 -19.59 33.08 10.06
C VAL A 906 -19.33 31.62 10.45
N ALA A 907 -19.98 30.68 9.76
CA ALA A 907 -19.75 29.25 9.94
C ALA A 907 -18.32 28.84 9.58
N VAL A 908 -17.78 29.35 8.45
CA VAL A 908 -16.39 29.11 8.02
C VAL A 908 -15.41 29.68 9.03
N CYS A 909 -15.67 30.88 9.58
CA CYS A 909 -14.84 31.46 10.63
C CYS A 909 -14.81 30.58 11.88
N GLY A 910 -15.96 30.06 12.33
CA GLY A 910 -16.04 29.15 13.47
C GLY A 910 -15.28 27.84 13.23
N ALA A 911 -15.40 27.27 12.02
CA ALA A 911 -14.67 26.07 11.63
C ALA A 911 -13.14 26.31 11.61
N PHE A 912 -12.69 27.39 10.99
CA PHE A 912 -11.25 27.74 10.96
C PHE A 912 -10.71 28.09 12.35
N PHE A 913 -11.51 28.75 13.18
CA PHE A 913 -11.13 29.05 14.57
C PHE A 913 -11.02 27.79 15.42
N GLY A 914 -11.85 26.77 15.18
CA GLY A 914 -11.72 25.48 15.89
C GLY A 914 -10.53 24.64 15.43
N LEU A 915 -10.02 24.88 14.21
CA LEU A 915 -8.83 24.23 13.66
C LEU A 915 -7.52 24.95 14.00
N TRP A 916 -7.59 26.26 14.22
CA TRP A 916 -6.47 27.11 14.65
C TRP A 916 -6.18 26.90 16.13
#